data_AF-A0AAU3DQR5-F1
#
_entry.id   AF-A0AAU3DQR5-F1
#
_cell.length_a   1.000
_cell.length_b   1.000
_cell.length_c   1.000
_cell.angle_alpha   90.00
_cell.angle_beta   90.00
_cell.angle_gamma   90.00
#
_symmetry.space_group_name_H-M   'P 1'
#
loop_
_entity.id
_entity.type
_entity.pdbx_description
1 polymer ?
#
loop_
_entity_poly.entity_id
_entity_poly.type
_entity_poly.pdbx_seq_one_letter_code
_entity_poly.pdbx_strand_id
1 'polypeptide(L)'
;MAFDQRAYLRDVIMPLRDQPGGLSPTDLARHYAVTPDMSPAQLREQLTAIRRLWNQRSGGVDAGARICAQLFSRDEQLRAEHGADMFEPRWWRERAEEHDRGSRAESERFARDLARSYGALGRITRDQLKEVAGHWPGLDPGQIDEAVRRAGLAVVDPVELPAGSGMERTAYRALVRLQDLLGVPTVVQVVHPEGAPFRLLGPEAVALDAATVRARAQEANRLADATAVRTRKEALGLLERAVGDGVDLRALAMFQVVERLRAGRARGIADGMLVPIATDAGLAQGDAQSVVASLPVDADPEASPADRIRDLVADGQLLAARQALAVLPADDPHRDELHSQVDALLSEVESLRRAADEAARTEREEEAARLLRSALRIAGDDDGLADRLGALAPPPPRDLSARAVDTGVRLTWTAPPTPAAEVRYRVVRADRPPRSATDGEAVVEGSLTETTDGAPPPARTLHYGVFASVGGDWSRPATVRILVVPPVAAVQVWVRPDEISCAWRAHPAAEGVRVRRTLGRPPVSPQDGEPVTAGHTGLSDDTGDGRTDRYYGIVAVYRDEHGEEVASPLVVARATLHGTAPPHVERLRAHVTAVDAQTATAHLAWLTPSGGTVSVRRSELTPSWAAGERIRRDEMEGYGEALVSDRLEQGAETLLEVTVPSGRFVYVPFTVDAATGTAVVGEPVLLGVAEPVQQLVARRTGDEVNVAWVWPSSVHLAEVTFTSPHGPPVVRRLTRNQFTESGCRIPVSSGGGRVSVRTVERGPAGETFSVPESVPVDRVPVAVGYHLQRAGGPFSRKRLLSVDVDRPCEGVELLLVAAAGLAMPVRPEQGTVVARVTGLCLQPDAPWQMPFTMPSGLARPYWLRCFVIRPTGARVTDPIHEMKVS
;
A
#
# COMPACT_ATOMS: atom_id res chain seq x y z
N MET A 1 36.83 -61.97 -39.67
CA MET A 1 35.94 -61.26 -40.60
C MET A 1 36.84 -60.59 -41.61
N ALA A 2 36.58 -60.74 -42.92
CA ALA A 2 37.39 -60.09 -43.93
C ALA A 2 37.19 -58.56 -43.84
N PHE A 3 38.29 -57.80 -43.87
CA PHE A 3 38.26 -56.34 -43.85
C PHE A 3 37.48 -55.79 -45.05
N ASP A 4 36.38 -55.06 -44.81
CA ASP A 4 35.60 -54.40 -45.85
C ASP A 4 36.13 -52.98 -46.10
N GLN A 5 36.90 -52.84 -47.18
CA GLN A 5 37.48 -51.58 -47.62
C GLN A 5 36.40 -50.52 -47.92
N ARG A 6 35.24 -50.89 -48.47
CA ARG A 6 34.20 -49.90 -48.83
C ARG A 6 33.50 -49.35 -47.59
N ALA A 7 33.21 -50.23 -46.63
CA ALA A 7 32.66 -49.81 -45.34
C ALA A 7 33.62 -48.89 -44.59
N TYR A 8 34.90 -49.25 -44.50
CA TYR A 8 35.91 -48.42 -43.82
C TYR A 8 36.06 -47.03 -44.43
N LEU A 9 36.05 -46.92 -45.76
CA LEU A 9 36.14 -45.62 -46.43
C LEU A 9 34.91 -44.74 -46.19
N ARG A 10 33.73 -45.32 -46.10
CA ARG A 10 32.47 -44.62 -45.81
C ARG A 10 32.36 -44.22 -44.34
N ASP A 11 32.73 -45.12 -43.43
CA ASP A 11 32.39 -44.98 -42.01
C ASP A 11 33.51 -44.33 -41.18
N VAL A 12 34.76 -44.38 -41.66
CA VAL A 12 35.93 -43.81 -40.97
C VAL A 12 36.55 -42.66 -41.76
N ILE A 13 36.81 -42.84 -43.06
CA ILE A 13 37.54 -41.83 -43.84
C ILE A 13 36.66 -40.65 -44.29
N MET A 14 35.39 -40.88 -44.66
CA MET A 14 34.51 -39.79 -45.08
C MET A 14 34.20 -38.79 -43.95
N PRO A 15 33.84 -39.20 -42.72
CA PRO A 15 33.53 -38.24 -41.63
C PRO A 15 34.72 -37.35 -41.25
N LEU A 16 35.95 -37.85 -41.38
CA LEU A 16 37.18 -37.10 -41.10
C LEU A 16 37.49 -36.02 -42.16
N ARG A 17 36.77 -35.99 -43.28
CA ARG A 17 36.91 -34.94 -44.31
C ARG A 17 36.27 -33.62 -43.90
N ASP A 18 35.22 -33.71 -43.10
CA ASP A 18 34.34 -32.58 -42.78
C ASP A 18 34.63 -31.99 -41.39
N GLN A 19 35.63 -32.54 -40.67
CA GLN A 19 36.09 -32.02 -39.37
C GLN A 19 37.26 -31.04 -39.53
N PRO A 20 37.13 -29.78 -39.06
CA PRO A 20 38.18 -28.76 -39.15
C PRO A 20 39.34 -28.96 -38.16
N GLY A 21 39.20 -29.87 -37.19
CA GLY A 21 40.27 -30.31 -36.29
C GLY A 21 40.84 -31.63 -36.78
N GLY A 22 42.12 -31.66 -37.17
CA GLY A 22 42.79 -32.87 -37.68
C GLY A 22 42.73 -34.07 -36.72
N LEU A 23 43.15 -35.23 -37.23
CA LEU A 23 43.14 -36.55 -36.56
C LEU A 23 43.38 -36.48 -35.04
N SER A 24 42.32 -36.73 -34.25
CA SER A 24 42.42 -36.77 -32.79
C SER A 24 43.47 -37.80 -32.35
N PRO A 25 44.42 -37.43 -31.48
CA PRO A 25 45.43 -38.36 -30.97
C PRO A 25 44.90 -39.55 -30.19
N THR A 26 43.70 -39.43 -29.64
CA THR A 26 43.13 -40.39 -28.70
C THR A 26 42.09 -41.31 -29.34
N ASP A 27 41.51 -40.97 -30.50
CA ASP A 27 40.52 -41.81 -31.19
C ASP A 27 41.17 -42.89 -32.09
N LEU A 28 42.22 -43.54 -31.56
CA LEU A 28 43.02 -44.51 -32.31
C LEU A 28 42.21 -45.77 -32.64
N ALA A 29 41.39 -46.27 -31.72
CA ALA A 29 40.62 -47.49 -31.95
C ALA A 29 39.66 -47.35 -33.15
N ARG A 30 39.03 -46.19 -33.32
CA ARG A 30 38.16 -45.90 -34.46
C ARG A 30 38.93 -45.73 -35.77
N HIS A 31 40.05 -45.00 -35.74
CA HIS A 31 40.89 -44.84 -36.93
C HIS A 31 41.38 -46.19 -37.48
N TYR A 32 41.72 -47.13 -36.61
CA TYR A 32 42.16 -48.47 -37.00
C TYR A 32 40.99 -49.49 -37.07
N ALA A 33 39.75 -49.04 -36.91
CA ALA A 33 38.55 -49.88 -36.87
C ALA A 33 38.75 -51.15 -36.02
N VAL A 34 39.35 -50.99 -34.83
CA VAL A 34 39.60 -52.04 -33.84
C VAL A 34 38.47 -52.07 -32.85
N THR A 35 37.90 -53.25 -32.62
CA THR A 35 36.87 -53.47 -31.60
C THR A 35 37.42 -54.24 -30.40
N PRO A 36 36.89 -54.03 -29.18
CA PRO A 36 37.44 -54.61 -27.94
C PRO A 36 37.45 -56.14 -27.89
N ASP A 37 36.65 -56.80 -28.72
CA ASP A 37 36.42 -58.24 -28.80
C ASP A 37 37.32 -58.97 -29.82
N MET A 38 38.17 -58.23 -30.55
CA MET A 38 39.07 -58.83 -31.54
C MET A 38 40.13 -59.72 -30.88
N SER A 39 40.27 -60.95 -31.39
CA SER A 39 41.39 -61.83 -31.03
C SER A 39 42.73 -61.31 -31.58
N PRO A 40 43.88 -61.70 -31.01
CA PRO A 40 45.21 -61.27 -31.51
C PRO A 40 45.45 -61.60 -32.99
N ALA A 41 44.89 -62.68 -33.50
CA ALA A 41 44.99 -63.05 -34.91
C ALA A 41 44.18 -62.10 -35.81
N GLN A 42 42.95 -61.78 -35.41
CA GLN A 42 42.07 -60.85 -36.13
C GLN A 42 42.63 -59.42 -36.11
N LEU A 43 43.19 -58.98 -34.97
CA LEU A 43 43.83 -57.67 -34.85
C LEU A 43 45.03 -57.53 -35.80
N ARG A 44 45.89 -58.55 -35.89
CA ARG A 44 47.03 -58.57 -36.83
C ARG A 44 46.57 -58.46 -38.28
N GLU A 45 45.55 -59.24 -38.66
CA GLU A 45 44.98 -59.21 -40.00
C GLU A 45 44.40 -57.83 -40.33
N GLN A 46 43.63 -57.25 -39.40
CA GLN A 46 43.00 -55.93 -39.52
C GLN A 46 44.02 -54.80 -39.69
N LEU A 47 45.03 -54.72 -38.80
CA LEU A 47 46.07 -53.70 -38.87
C LEU A 47 46.88 -53.80 -40.18
N THR A 48 47.15 -55.02 -40.64
CA THR A 48 47.87 -55.25 -41.91
C THR A 48 47.02 -54.79 -43.11
N ALA A 49 45.72 -55.09 -43.11
CA ALA A 49 44.81 -54.68 -44.18
C ALA A 49 44.66 -53.15 -44.26
N ILE A 50 44.49 -52.47 -43.12
CA ILE A 50 44.35 -51.00 -43.04
C ILE A 50 45.64 -50.28 -43.45
N ARG A 51 46.80 -50.73 -42.96
CA ARG A 51 48.10 -50.15 -43.34
C ARG A 51 48.35 -50.27 -44.84
N ARG A 52 48.01 -51.41 -45.44
CA ARG A 52 48.10 -51.61 -46.89
C ARG A 52 47.16 -50.66 -47.63
N LEU A 53 45.93 -50.46 -47.14
CA LEU A 53 44.98 -49.53 -47.71
C LEU A 53 45.47 -48.08 -47.65
N TRP A 54 45.96 -47.62 -46.49
CA TRP A 54 46.47 -46.26 -46.33
C TRP A 54 47.67 -45.99 -47.23
N ASN A 55 48.63 -46.92 -47.29
CA ASN A 55 49.79 -46.81 -48.18
C ASN A 55 49.39 -46.80 -49.67
N GLN A 56 48.41 -47.61 -50.07
CA GLN A 56 47.94 -47.64 -51.46
C GLN A 56 47.24 -46.34 -51.86
N ARG A 57 46.50 -45.71 -50.94
CA ARG A 57 45.68 -44.54 -51.24
C ARG A 57 46.38 -43.20 -50.96
N SER A 58 47.47 -43.18 -50.19
CA SER A 58 48.21 -41.97 -49.81
C SER A 58 48.81 -41.18 -50.99
N GLY A 59 49.01 -41.82 -52.15
CA GLY A 59 49.50 -41.18 -53.37
C GLY A 59 48.45 -40.42 -54.20
N GLY A 60 47.18 -40.40 -53.78
CA GLY A 60 46.11 -39.68 -54.49
C GLY A 60 46.03 -38.18 -54.18
N VAL A 61 45.24 -37.44 -54.97
CA VAL A 61 45.10 -35.98 -54.86
C VAL A 61 43.79 -35.56 -54.15
N ASP A 62 42.89 -36.50 -53.84
CA ASP A 62 41.61 -36.20 -53.19
C ASP A 62 41.76 -35.97 -51.67
N ALA A 63 40.74 -35.37 -51.05
CA ALA A 63 40.73 -35.15 -49.59
C ALA A 63 40.90 -36.46 -48.80
N GLY A 64 40.41 -37.59 -49.33
CA GLY A 64 40.60 -38.91 -48.71
C GLY A 64 42.03 -39.42 -48.74
N ALA A 65 42.77 -39.21 -49.83
CA ALA A 65 44.17 -39.55 -49.94
C ALA A 65 45.03 -38.76 -48.94
N ARG A 66 44.74 -37.46 -48.75
CA ARG A 66 45.41 -36.63 -47.74
C ARG A 66 45.19 -37.17 -46.32
N ILE A 67 43.97 -37.55 -45.96
CA ILE A 67 43.67 -38.17 -44.65
C ILE A 67 44.38 -39.53 -44.51
N CYS A 68 44.39 -40.36 -45.55
CA CYS A 68 45.11 -41.63 -45.53
C CYS A 68 46.63 -41.43 -45.38
N ALA A 69 47.20 -40.39 -45.99
CA ALA A 69 48.62 -40.04 -45.82
C ALA A 69 48.93 -39.58 -44.39
N GLN A 70 48.06 -38.77 -43.78
CA GLN A 70 48.19 -38.36 -42.38
C GLN A 70 48.06 -39.54 -41.42
N LEU A 71 47.09 -40.43 -41.62
CA LEU A 71 46.92 -41.67 -40.83
C LEU A 71 48.12 -42.61 -40.97
N PHE A 72 48.66 -42.75 -42.19
CA PHE A 72 49.84 -43.57 -42.45
C PHE A 72 51.09 -43.01 -41.76
N SER A 73 51.35 -41.70 -41.89
CA SER A 73 52.47 -41.05 -41.19
C SER A 73 52.36 -41.17 -39.68
N ARG A 74 51.14 -41.09 -39.14
CA ARG A 74 50.86 -41.30 -37.72
C ARG A 74 51.05 -42.75 -37.27
N ASP A 75 50.71 -43.73 -38.11
CA ASP A 75 51.02 -45.16 -37.84
C ASP A 75 52.52 -45.42 -37.77
N GLU A 76 53.32 -44.81 -38.65
CA GLU A 76 54.78 -44.93 -38.59
C GLU A 76 55.36 -44.42 -37.28
N GLN A 77 54.88 -43.26 -36.80
CA GLN A 77 55.27 -42.71 -35.50
C GLN A 77 54.86 -43.63 -34.33
N LEU A 78 53.60 -44.08 -34.29
CA LEU A 78 53.11 -44.97 -33.24
C LEU A 78 53.84 -46.32 -33.21
N ARG A 79 54.24 -46.83 -34.39
CA ARG A 79 55.05 -48.05 -34.50
C ARG A 79 56.46 -47.85 -33.98
N ALA A 80 57.06 -46.68 -34.21
CA ALA A 80 58.38 -46.35 -33.65
C ALA A 80 58.35 -46.26 -32.12
N GLU A 81 57.25 -45.73 -31.56
CA GLU A 81 57.09 -45.53 -30.11
C GLU A 81 56.64 -46.79 -29.35
N HIS A 82 55.76 -47.61 -29.93
CA HIS A 82 55.08 -48.71 -29.21
C HIS A 82 55.32 -50.10 -29.79
N GLY A 83 55.94 -50.21 -30.97
CA GLY A 83 56.44 -51.47 -31.52
C GLY A 83 55.42 -52.62 -31.52
N ALA A 84 55.74 -53.70 -30.80
CA ALA A 84 54.95 -54.93 -30.78
C ALA A 84 53.67 -54.83 -29.93
N ASP A 85 53.57 -53.85 -29.01
CA ASP A 85 52.42 -53.70 -28.11
C ASP A 85 51.13 -53.38 -28.88
N MET A 86 51.24 -52.76 -30.06
CA MET A 86 50.09 -52.51 -30.95
C MET A 86 49.41 -53.79 -31.46
N PHE A 87 50.03 -54.98 -31.33
CA PHE A 87 49.41 -56.26 -31.70
C PHE A 87 48.70 -56.95 -30.53
N GLU A 88 48.74 -56.34 -29.34
CA GLU A 88 48.07 -56.85 -28.15
C GLU A 88 46.68 -56.21 -27.98
N PRO A 89 45.58 -56.99 -27.91
CA PRO A 89 44.24 -56.42 -27.73
C PRO A 89 44.06 -55.59 -26.44
N ARG A 90 44.87 -55.85 -25.41
CA ARG A 90 44.86 -55.06 -24.15
C ARG A 90 45.29 -53.61 -24.37
N TRP A 91 46.26 -53.37 -25.25
CA TRP A 91 46.80 -52.03 -25.53
C TRP A 91 45.74 -51.11 -26.18
N TRP A 92 44.94 -51.68 -27.09
CA TRP A 92 43.82 -50.96 -27.71
C TRP A 92 42.66 -50.74 -26.75
N ARG A 93 42.36 -51.71 -25.87
CA ARG A 93 41.33 -51.55 -24.83
C ARG A 93 41.69 -50.43 -23.84
N GLU A 94 42.92 -50.40 -23.35
CA GLU A 94 43.40 -49.35 -22.43
C GLU A 94 43.27 -47.95 -23.06
N ARG A 95 43.67 -47.78 -24.33
CA ARG A 95 43.54 -46.51 -25.05
C ARG A 95 42.10 -46.12 -25.40
N ALA A 96 41.26 -47.09 -25.75
CA ALA A 96 39.83 -46.84 -25.96
C ALA A 96 39.16 -46.41 -24.65
N GLU A 97 39.49 -47.05 -23.52
CA GLU A 97 39.01 -46.65 -22.19
C GLU A 97 39.57 -45.29 -21.75
N GLU A 98 40.82 -44.95 -22.08
CA GLU A 98 41.41 -43.62 -21.84
C GLU A 98 40.72 -42.53 -22.65
N HIS A 99 40.44 -42.80 -23.93
CA HIS A 99 39.70 -41.89 -24.79
C HIS A 99 38.26 -41.70 -24.28
N ASP A 100 37.55 -42.79 -23.98
CA ASP A 100 36.20 -42.74 -23.41
C ASP A 100 36.16 -41.98 -22.08
N ARG A 101 37.16 -42.20 -21.20
CA ARG A 101 37.32 -41.43 -19.95
C ARG A 101 37.58 -39.95 -20.22
N GLY A 102 38.43 -39.63 -21.19
CA GLY A 102 38.74 -38.26 -21.61
C GLY A 102 37.52 -37.54 -22.16
N SER A 103 36.80 -38.13 -23.11
CA SER A 103 35.56 -37.58 -23.69
C SER A 103 34.45 -37.44 -22.66
N ARG A 104 34.31 -38.39 -21.73
CA ARG A 104 33.36 -38.24 -20.59
C ARG A 104 33.77 -37.10 -19.67
N ALA A 105 35.05 -36.99 -19.33
CA ALA A 105 35.56 -35.91 -18.49
C ALA A 105 35.39 -34.53 -19.16
N GLU A 106 35.55 -34.45 -20.48
CA GLU A 106 35.32 -33.25 -21.29
C GLU A 106 33.84 -32.87 -21.33
N SER A 107 32.94 -33.83 -21.60
CA SER A 107 31.48 -33.64 -21.54
C SER A 107 31.01 -33.23 -20.14
N GLU A 108 31.56 -33.84 -19.08
CA GLU A 108 31.28 -33.45 -17.69
C GLU A 108 31.80 -32.05 -17.35
N ARG A 109 32.96 -31.68 -17.88
CA ARG A 109 33.50 -30.32 -17.69
C ARG A 109 32.63 -29.30 -18.40
N PHE A 110 32.22 -29.58 -19.63
CA PHE A 110 31.28 -28.76 -20.38
C PHE A 110 29.94 -28.62 -19.64
N ALA A 111 29.38 -29.71 -19.11
CA ALA A 111 28.16 -29.67 -18.29
C ALA A 111 28.33 -28.81 -17.03
N ARG A 112 29.49 -28.88 -16.34
CA ARG A 112 29.78 -28.04 -15.18
C ARG A 112 29.92 -26.56 -15.54
N ASP A 113 30.56 -26.24 -16.66
CA ASP A 113 30.73 -24.86 -17.12
C ASP A 113 29.38 -24.28 -17.59
N LEU A 114 28.53 -25.07 -18.24
CA LEU A 114 27.14 -24.70 -18.54
C LEU A 114 26.32 -24.46 -17.27
N ALA A 115 26.40 -25.35 -16.28
CA ALA A 115 25.69 -25.19 -15.01
C ALA A 115 26.19 -23.97 -14.23
N ARG A 116 27.49 -23.65 -14.28
CA ARG A 116 28.05 -22.47 -13.63
C ARG A 116 27.56 -21.17 -14.29
N SER A 117 27.58 -21.10 -15.61
CA SER A 117 27.27 -19.87 -16.35
C SER A 117 25.76 -19.63 -16.51
N TYR A 118 24.97 -20.69 -16.72
CA TYR A 118 23.55 -20.60 -17.07
C TYR A 118 22.62 -21.29 -16.06
N GLY A 119 23.15 -22.03 -15.09
CA GLY A 119 22.33 -22.81 -14.15
C GLY A 119 21.40 -21.97 -13.28
N ALA A 120 21.80 -20.74 -12.94
CA ALA A 120 20.94 -19.80 -12.22
C ALA A 120 19.72 -19.35 -13.04
N LEU A 121 19.85 -19.31 -14.36
CA LEU A 121 18.79 -18.92 -15.30
C LEU A 121 17.91 -20.11 -15.69
N GLY A 122 18.48 -21.32 -15.69
CA GLY A 122 17.81 -22.57 -16.05
C GLY A 122 17.48 -22.71 -17.55
N ARG A 123 17.89 -21.74 -18.37
CA ARG A 123 17.65 -21.68 -19.82
C ARG A 123 18.88 -21.21 -20.56
N ILE A 124 19.04 -21.70 -21.80
CA ILE A 124 20.07 -21.26 -22.76
C ILE A 124 19.42 -21.14 -24.14
N THR A 125 19.76 -20.11 -24.92
CA THR A 125 19.23 -20.01 -26.28
C THR A 125 19.98 -20.95 -27.23
N ARG A 126 19.34 -21.36 -28.33
CA ARG A 126 20.01 -22.22 -29.34
C ARG A 126 21.28 -21.58 -29.90
N ASP A 127 21.30 -20.26 -30.08
CA ASP A 127 22.45 -19.53 -30.61
C ASP A 127 23.61 -19.48 -29.60
N GLN A 128 23.31 -19.19 -28.33
CA GLN A 128 24.31 -19.25 -27.25
C GLN A 128 24.87 -20.67 -27.09
N LEU A 129 24.02 -21.70 -27.14
CA LEU A 129 24.48 -23.08 -27.07
C LEU A 129 25.41 -23.41 -28.23
N LYS A 130 25.09 -22.96 -29.45
CA LYS A 130 25.93 -23.17 -30.64
C LYS A 130 27.28 -22.45 -30.50
N GLU A 131 27.27 -21.21 -30.01
CA GLU A 131 28.47 -20.42 -29.78
C GLU A 131 29.38 -21.05 -28.72
N VAL A 132 28.84 -21.39 -27.56
CA VAL A 132 29.60 -22.02 -26.48
C VAL A 132 30.09 -23.40 -26.91
N ALA A 133 29.25 -24.23 -27.55
CA ALA A 133 29.67 -25.54 -28.06
C ALA A 133 30.76 -25.44 -29.16
N GLY A 134 30.80 -24.34 -29.91
CA GLY A 134 31.86 -24.06 -30.89
C GLY A 134 33.27 -24.00 -30.27
N HIS A 135 33.37 -23.73 -28.96
CA HIS A 135 34.63 -23.75 -28.21
C HIS A 135 35.03 -25.15 -27.73
N TRP A 136 34.21 -26.18 -27.99
CA TRP A 136 34.41 -27.58 -27.58
C TRP A 136 34.35 -28.53 -28.79
N PRO A 137 35.32 -28.44 -29.73
CA PRO A 137 35.28 -29.19 -30.99
C PRO A 137 35.38 -30.72 -30.83
N GLY A 138 35.74 -31.21 -29.64
CA GLY A 138 35.82 -32.63 -29.31
C GLY A 138 34.48 -33.29 -28.95
N LEU A 139 33.40 -32.52 -28.80
CA LEU A 139 32.08 -33.04 -28.41
C LEU A 139 31.17 -33.26 -29.61
N ASP A 140 30.50 -34.41 -29.64
CA ASP A 140 29.44 -34.68 -30.62
C ASP A 140 28.08 -34.08 -30.18
N PRO A 141 27.10 -33.94 -31.11
CA PRO A 141 25.80 -33.36 -30.78
C PRO A 141 25.04 -34.09 -29.66
N GLY A 142 25.18 -35.41 -29.55
CA GLY A 142 24.55 -36.19 -28.48
C GLY A 142 25.18 -35.95 -27.11
N GLN A 143 26.50 -35.73 -27.07
CA GLN A 143 27.23 -35.34 -25.87
C GLN A 143 26.93 -33.91 -25.43
N ILE A 144 26.68 -32.99 -26.38
CA ILE A 144 26.22 -31.62 -26.09
C ILE A 144 24.82 -31.66 -25.47
N ASP A 145 23.88 -32.41 -26.05
CA ASP A 145 22.52 -32.55 -25.51
C ASP A 145 22.51 -33.20 -24.11
N GLU A 146 23.36 -34.23 -23.90
CA GLU A 146 23.53 -34.86 -22.60
C GLU A 146 24.11 -33.90 -21.56
N ALA A 147 25.10 -33.08 -21.95
CA ALA A 147 25.68 -32.07 -21.06
C ALA A 147 24.68 -30.97 -20.68
N VAL A 148 23.84 -30.52 -21.62
CA VAL A 148 22.75 -29.55 -21.36
C VAL A 148 21.73 -30.13 -20.38
N ARG A 149 21.30 -31.38 -20.57
CA ARG A 149 20.39 -32.07 -19.63
C ARG A 149 21.02 -32.22 -18.25
N ARG A 150 22.29 -32.60 -18.17
CA ARG A 150 23.04 -32.75 -16.92
C ARG A 150 23.24 -31.42 -16.19
N ALA A 151 23.35 -30.32 -16.92
CA ALA A 151 23.38 -28.96 -16.38
C ALA A 151 22.01 -28.44 -15.92
N GLY A 152 20.92 -29.18 -16.17
CA GLY A 152 19.56 -28.79 -15.80
C GLY A 152 18.98 -27.64 -16.65
N LEU A 153 19.50 -27.44 -17.87
CA LEU A 153 19.13 -26.33 -18.74
C LEU A 153 18.07 -26.74 -19.77
N ALA A 154 17.12 -25.85 -20.03
CA ALA A 154 16.21 -25.96 -21.17
C ALA A 154 16.73 -25.12 -22.35
N VAL A 155 16.85 -25.74 -23.53
CA VAL A 155 17.17 -25.01 -24.77
C VAL A 155 15.91 -24.32 -25.27
N VAL A 156 15.95 -23.00 -25.42
CA VAL A 156 14.85 -22.19 -25.93
C VAL A 156 15.24 -21.47 -27.22
N ASP A 157 14.24 -21.12 -28.03
CA ASP A 157 14.45 -20.22 -29.15
C ASP A 157 14.62 -18.78 -28.62
N PRO A 158 15.54 -17.98 -29.21
CA PRO A 158 15.76 -16.60 -28.80
C PRO A 158 14.50 -15.76 -29.04
N VAL A 159 14.17 -14.91 -28.06
CA VAL A 159 13.06 -13.96 -28.15
C VAL A 159 13.56 -12.69 -28.83
N GLU A 160 12.84 -12.21 -29.84
CA GLU A 160 13.11 -10.90 -30.44
C GLU A 160 12.83 -9.79 -29.42
N LEU A 161 13.88 -9.05 -29.04
CA LEU A 161 13.79 -7.96 -28.07
C LEU A 161 13.69 -6.61 -28.81
N PRO A 162 12.75 -5.73 -28.43
CA PRO A 162 12.61 -4.42 -29.07
C PRO A 162 13.83 -3.53 -28.78
N ALA A 163 14.29 -2.82 -29.82
CA ALA A 163 15.38 -1.87 -29.72
C ALA A 163 14.94 -0.49 -29.19
N GLY A 164 13.65 -0.14 -29.36
CA GLY A 164 13.07 1.14 -28.94
C GLY A 164 11.60 1.00 -28.52
N SER A 165 11.06 2.06 -27.92
CA SER A 165 9.68 2.10 -27.42
C SER A 165 8.60 2.11 -28.51
N GLY A 166 8.97 2.44 -29.76
CA GLY A 166 8.02 2.66 -30.86
C GLY A 166 7.19 3.93 -30.74
N MET A 167 7.25 4.62 -29.60
CA MET A 167 6.59 5.92 -29.36
C MET A 167 7.54 7.08 -29.64
N GLU A 168 6.97 8.23 -29.97
CA GLU A 168 7.70 9.50 -30.03
C GLU A 168 8.35 9.81 -28.66
N ARG A 169 9.58 10.35 -28.67
CA ARG A 169 10.45 10.40 -27.48
C ARG A 169 9.86 11.26 -26.36
N THR A 170 9.15 12.35 -26.68
CA THR A 170 8.48 13.16 -25.66
C THR A 170 7.22 12.48 -25.09
N ALA A 171 6.42 11.83 -25.94
CA ALA A 171 5.26 11.05 -25.51
C ALA A 171 5.66 9.87 -24.61
N TYR A 172 6.77 9.18 -24.92
CA TYR A 172 7.31 8.12 -24.07
C TYR A 172 7.76 8.64 -22.70
N ARG A 173 8.50 9.76 -22.65
CA ARG A 173 8.91 10.38 -21.37
C ARG A 173 7.73 10.82 -20.52
N ALA A 174 6.69 11.39 -21.15
CA ALA A 174 5.46 11.76 -20.45
C ALA A 174 4.76 10.52 -19.86
N LEU A 175 4.69 9.43 -20.61
CA LEU A 175 4.11 8.16 -20.15
C LEU A 175 4.88 7.58 -18.95
N VAL A 176 6.22 7.55 -19.00
CA VAL A 176 7.07 7.07 -17.90
C VAL A 176 6.85 7.92 -16.63
N ARG A 177 6.80 9.25 -16.75
CA ARG A 177 6.51 10.14 -15.62
C ARG A 177 5.15 9.83 -14.97
N LEU A 178 4.13 9.56 -15.78
CA LEU A 178 2.80 9.22 -15.26
C LEU A 178 2.79 7.84 -14.58
N GLN A 179 3.59 6.89 -15.08
CA GLN A 179 3.77 5.57 -14.45
C GLN A 179 4.45 5.69 -13.08
N ASP A 180 5.48 6.53 -12.96
CA ASP A 180 6.16 6.81 -11.69
C ASP A 180 5.20 7.43 -10.67
N LEU A 181 4.36 8.37 -11.10
CA LEU A 181 3.32 8.97 -10.24
C LEU A 181 2.24 7.95 -9.80
N LEU A 182 2.00 6.91 -10.61
CA LEU A 182 1.09 5.82 -10.30
C LEU A 182 1.75 4.69 -9.48
N GLY A 183 3.08 4.71 -9.33
CA GLY A 183 3.84 3.65 -8.68
C GLY A 183 3.80 2.31 -9.42
N VAL A 184 3.63 2.32 -10.75
CA VAL A 184 3.51 1.12 -11.56
C VAL A 184 4.71 0.91 -12.47
N PRO A 185 5.20 -0.34 -12.64
CA PRO A 185 6.42 -0.57 -13.39
C PRO A 185 6.19 -0.55 -14.92
N THR A 186 5.08 -1.05 -15.45
CA THR A 186 4.91 -1.11 -16.91
C THR A 186 3.54 -0.60 -17.36
N VAL A 187 3.41 -0.38 -18.67
CA VAL A 187 2.12 -0.06 -19.30
C VAL A 187 1.06 -1.14 -19.05
N VAL A 188 1.47 -2.39 -18.77
CA VAL A 188 0.53 -3.46 -18.44
C VAL A 188 -0.27 -3.13 -17.20
N GLN A 189 0.35 -2.59 -16.14
CA GLN A 189 -0.35 -2.21 -14.92
C GLN A 189 -1.18 -0.92 -15.07
N VAL A 190 -0.85 -0.05 -16.03
CA VAL A 190 -1.70 1.10 -16.38
C VAL A 190 -3.03 0.62 -16.98
N VAL A 191 -2.96 -0.37 -17.88
CA VAL A 191 -4.13 -0.97 -18.54
C VAL A 191 -4.86 -1.95 -17.60
N HIS A 192 -4.13 -2.78 -16.87
CA HIS A 192 -4.61 -3.84 -15.97
C HIS A 192 -3.97 -3.72 -14.57
N PRO A 193 -4.55 -2.92 -13.65
CA PRO A 193 -3.97 -2.63 -12.33
C PRO A 193 -3.70 -3.87 -11.46
N GLU A 194 -4.56 -4.88 -11.57
CA GLU A 194 -4.44 -6.15 -10.84
C GLU A 194 -3.81 -7.27 -11.70
N GLY A 195 -3.19 -6.91 -12.83
CA GLY A 195 -2.79 -7.85 -13.88
C GLY A 195 -1.47 -8.60 -13.64
N ALA A 196 -0.87 -8.56 -12.45
CA ALA A 196 0.39 -9.25 -12.16
C ALA A 196 0.15 -10.60 -11.46
N PRO A 197 0.89 -11.67 -11.80
CA PRO A 197 1.88 -11.76 -12.88
C PRO A 197 1.23 -11.85 -14.28
N PHE A 198 1.85 -11.24 -15.29
CA PHE A 198 1.40 -11.27 -16.69
C PHE A 198 2.40 -11.97 -17.62
N ARG A 199 1.91 -12.52 -18.73
CA ARG A 199 2.74 -13.00 -19.85
C ARG A 199 2.73 -11.98 -20.99
N LEU A 200 3.87 -11.80 -21.65
CA LEU A 200 4.00 -11.07 -22.91
C LEU A 200 4.27 -12.01 -24.09
N LEU A 201 4.72 -13.23 -23.82
CA LEU A 201 5.06 -14.24 -24.80
C LEU A 201 3.99 -15.34 -24.86
N GLY A 202 3.80 -15.89 -26.06
CA GLY A 202 2.92 -17.04 -26.30
C GLY A 202 1.42 -16.71 -26.35
N PRO A 203 0.56 -17.74 -26.44
CA PRO A 203 -0.88 -17.58 -26.66
C PRO A 203 -1.65 -17.06 -25.44
N GLU A 204 -1.06 -17.14 -24.25
CA GLU A 204 -1.62 -16.63 -22.99
C GLU A 204 -1.18 -15.18 -22.68
N ALA A 205 -0.62 -14.47 -23.66
CA ALA A 205 -0.14 -13.10 -23.47
C ALA A 205 -1.29 -12.13 -23.13
N VAL A 206 -1.03 -11.21 -22.20
CA VAL A 206 -2.01 -10.22 -21.75
C VAL A 206 -2.50 -9.37 -22.93
N ALA A 207 -3.80 -9.07 -22.94
CA ALA A 207 -4.42 -8.26 -23.97
C ALA A 207 -3.99 -6.80 -23.83
N LEU A 208 -3.32 -6.25 -24.85
CA LEU A 208 -2.84 -4.87 -24.91
C LEU A 208 -3.27 -4.19 -26.24
N ASP A 209 -4.37 -4.65 -26.82
CA ASP A 209 -4.90 -4.10 -28.07
C ASP A 209 -5.71 -2.81 -27.86
N ALA A 210 -6.01 -2.13 -28.97
CA ALA A 210 -6.78 -0.88 -28.99
C ALA A 210 -8.14 -1.02 -28.29
N ALA A 211 -8.82 -2.16 -28.46
CA ALA A 211 -10.14 -2.38 -27.87
C ALA A 211 -10.05 -2.46 -26.35
N THR A 212 -9.01 -3.12 -25.83
CA THR A 212 -8.73 -3.25 -24.41
C THR A 212 -8.39 -1.89 -23.79
N VAL A 213 -7.51 -1.11 -24.42
CA VAL A 213 -7.14 0.24 -23.92
C VAL A 213 -8.37 1.15 -23.85
N ARG A 214 -9.20 1.16 -24.90
CA ARG A 214 -10.44 1.95 -24.91
C ARG A 214 -11.42 1.53 -23.82
N ALA A 215 -11.62 0.22 -23.64
CA ALA A 215 -12.50 -0.29 -22.60
C ALA A 215 -12.02 0.15 -21.20
N ARG A 216 -10.70 0.10 -20.95
CA ARG A 216 -10.09 0.54 -19.69
C ARG A 216 -10.14 2.05 -19.48
N ALA A 217 -9.98 2.84 -20.55
CA ALA A 217 -10.15 4.29 -20.51
C ALA A 217 -11.61 4.67 -20.16
N GLN A 218 -12.58 4.00 -20.77
CA GLN A 218 -14.00 4.19 -20.46
C GLN A 218 -14.35 3.78 -19.02
N GLU A 219 -13.79 2.69 -18.51
CA GLU A 219 -13.93 2.27 -17.12
C GLU A 219 -13.36 3.32 -16.17
N ALA A 220 -12.13 3.79 -16.42
CA ALA A 220 -11.50 4.83 -15.60
C ALA A 220 -12.30 6.14 -15.60
N ASN A 221 -12.97 6.50 -16.70
CA ASN A 221 -13.85 7.66 -16.80
C ASN A 221 -15.13 7.56 -15.95
N ARG A 222 -15.56 6.37 -15.55
CA ARG A 222 -16.72 6.17 -14.66
C ARG A 222 -16.36 6.26 -13.17
N LEU A 223 -15.06 6.22 -12.83
CA LEU A 223 -14.59 6.31 -11.45
C LEU A 223 -14.52 7.77 -10.98
N ALA A 224 -14.68 7.97 -9.66
CA ALA A 224 -14.59 9.28 -9.02
C ALA A 224 -13.21 9.93 -9.22
N ASP A 225 -13.18 11.26 -9.31
CA ASP A 225 -11.97 12.04 -9.62
C ASP A 225 -11.03 12.17 -8.41
N ALA A 226 -10.34 11.07 -8.10
CA ALA A 226 -9.15 11.08 -7.26
C ALA A 226 -7.89 11.39 -8.08
N THR A 227 -6.83 11.90 -7.45
CA THR A 227 -5.55 12.24 -8.12
C THR A 227 -4.99 11.06 -8.91
N ALA A 228 -4.93 9.85 -8.33
CA ALA A 228 -4.45 8.65 -9.01
C ALA A 228 -5.32 8.25 -10.21
N VAL A 229 -6.64 8.45 -10.13
CA VAL A 229 -7.57 8.17 -11.23
C VAL A 229 -7.32 9.16 -12.38
N ARG A 230 -7.05 10.43 -12.09
CA ARG A 230 -6.71 11.45 -13.10
C ARG A 230 -5.40 11.15 -13.82
N THR A 231 -4.34 10.82 -13.07
CA THR A 231 -3.04 10.42 -13.62
C THR A 231 -3.18 9.18 -14.51
N ARG A 232 -4.01 8.21 -14.10
CA ARG A 232 -4.29 7.01 -14.90
C ARG A 232 -5.09 7.32 -16.17
N LYS A 233 -6.09 8.21 -16.11
CA LYS A 233 -6.84 8.68 -17.30
C LYS A 233 -5.90 9.32 -18.33
N GLU A 234 -4.97 10.16 -17.87
CA GLU A 234 -3.97 10.81 -18.72
C GLU A 234 -3.03 9.81 -19.39
N ALA A 235 -2.55 8.81 -18.62
CA ALA A 235 -1.71 7.73 -19.15
C ALA A 235 -2.46 6.88 -20.18
N LEU A 236 -3.71 6.49 -19.90
CA LEU A 236 -4.55 5.74 -20.86
C LEU A 236 -4.83 6.54 -22.13
N GLY A 237 -4.99 7.87 -22.04
CA GLY A 237 -5.14 8.75 -23.20
C GLY A 237 -3.87 8.90 -24.04
N LEU A 238 -2.67 8.76 -23.45
CA LEU A 238 -1.42 8.64 -24.21
C LEU A 238 -1.31 7.30 -24.92
N LEU A 239 -1.69 6.20 -24.25
CA LEU A 239 -1.67 4.86 -24.83
C LEU A 239 -2.70 4.70 -25.96
N GLU A 240 -3.88 5.29 -25.83
CA GLU A 240 -4.90 5.25 -26.88
C GLU A 240 -4.42 5.97 -28.16
N ARG A 241 -3.75 7.12 -28.01
CA ARG A 241 -3.10 7.83 -29.13
C ARG A 241 -1.97 7.00 -29.75
N ALA A 242 -1.09 6.45 -28.92
CA ALA A 242 0.02 5.61 -29.39
C ALA A 242 -0.48 4.42 -30.23
N VAL A 243 -1.53 3.73 -29.79
CA VAL A 243 -2.14 2.65 -30.57
C VAL A 243 -2.77 3.16 -31.87
N GLY A 244 -3.39 4.34 -31.84
CA GLY A 244 -3.90 5.01 -33.04
C GLY A 244 -2.80 5.32 -34.07
N ASP A 245 -1.59 5.64 -33.58
CA ASP A 245 -0.40 5.92 -34.38
C ASP A 245 0.35 4.65 -34.82
N GLY A 246 -0.18 3.46 -34.51
CA GLY A 246 0.39 2.17 -34.92
C GLY A 246 1.44 1.58 -33.98
N VAL A 247 1.56 2.09 -32.74
CA VAL A 247 2.49 1.55 -31.74
C VAL A 247 1.98 0.22 -31.19
N ASP A 248 2.83 -0.81 -31.24
CA ASP A 248 2.57 -2.08 -30.57
C ASP A 248 2.84 -1.95 -29.06
N LEU A 249 1.77 -1.95 -28.25
CA LEU A 249 1.88 -1.85 -26.79
C LEU A 249 2.53 -3.07 -26.14
N ARG A 250 2.50 -4.24 -26.78
CA ARG A 250 3.20 -5.43 -26.29
C ARG A 250 4.70 -5.25 -26.47
N ALA A 251 5.14 -4.73 -27.62
CA ALA A 251 6.53 -4.37 -27.86
C ALA A 251 6.99 -3.24 -26.92
N LEU A 252 6.14 -2.24 -26.66
CA LEU A 252 6.41 -1.18 -25.68
C LEU A 252 6.58 -1.74 -24.26
N ALA A 253 5.68 -2.62 -23.81
CA ALA A 253 5.78 -3.27 -22.50
C ALA A 253 7.07 -4.10 -22.38
N MET A 254 7.41 -4.85 -23.43
CA MET A 254 8.66 -5.60 -23.50
C MET A 254 9.88 -4.67 -23.44
N PHE A 255 9.85 -3.54 -24.16
CA PHE A 255 10.91 -2.54 -24.13
C PHE A 255 11.13 -1.97 -22.73
N GLN A 256 10.07 -1.64 -22.00
CA GLN A 256 10.16 -1.14 -20.61
C GLN A 256 10.75 -2.17 -19.63
N VAL A 257 10.55 -3.47 -19.88
CA VAL A 257 11.21 -4.53 -19.10
C VAL A 257 12.68 -4.62 -19.51
N VAL A 258 12.97 -4.67 -20.81
CA VAL A 258 14.33 -4.78 -21.35
C VAL A 258 15.22 -3.60 -20.92
N GLU A 259 14.72 -2.36 -20.92
CA GLU A 259 15.47 -1.20 -20.44
C GLU A 259 15.92 -1.35 -18.98
N ARG A 260 15.03 -1.87 -18.11
CA ARG A 260 15.38 -2.13 -16.71
C ARG A 260 16.43 -3.21 -16.56
N LEU A 261 16.32 -4.27 -17.35
CA LEU A 261 17.29 -5.37 -17.33
C LEU A 261 18.65 -4.93 -17.85
N ARG A 262 18.69 -4.13 -18.93
CA ARG A 262 19.92 -3.50 -19.44
C ARG A 262 20.54 -2.58 -18.39
N ALA A 263 19.74 -1.74 -17.73
CA ALA A 263 20.22 -0.89 -16.64
C ALA A 263 20.73 -1.69 -15.42
N GLY A 264 20.13 -2.85 -15.13
CA GLY A 264 20.62 -3.78 -14.11
C GLY A 264 21.97 -4.40 -14.49
N ARG A 265 22.09 -4.90 -15.73
CA ARG A 265 23.33 -5.48 -16.27
C ARG A 265 24.47 -4.45 -16.34
N ALA A 266 24.19 -3.22 -16.77
CA ALA A 266 25.13 -2.11 -16.77
C ALA A 266 25.68 -1.77 -15.36
N ARG A 267 24.93 -2.10 -14.30
CA ARG A 267 25.37 -1.97 -12.90
C ARG A 267 26.11 -3.22 -12.38
N GLY A 268 26.45 -4.17 -13.24
CA GLY A 268 27.17 -5.39 -12.88
C GLY A 268 26.31 -6.47 -12.22
N ILE A 269 24.98 -6.40 -12.33
CA ILE A 269 24.09 -7.43 -11.78
C ILE A 269 24.20 -8.70 -12.63
N ALA A 270 24.48 -9.83 -11.97
CA ALA A 270 24.56 -11.14 -12.63
C ALA A 270 23.20 -11.58 -13.20
N ASP A 271 23.21 -12.31 -14.31
CA ASP A 271 22.02 -12.70 -15.07
C ASP A 271 20.95 -13.44 -14.24
N GLY A 272 21.35 -14.31 -13.31
CA GLY A 272 20.42 -14.98 -12.40
C GLY A 272 19.63 -14.01 -11.50
N MET A 273 20.19 -12.84 -11.21
CA MET A 273 19.57 -11.77 -10.41
C MET A 273 18.77 -10.78 -11.24
N LEU A 274 18.85 -10.84 -12.58
CA LEU A 274 18.01 -10.06 -13.49
C LEU A 274 16.59 -10.62 -13.59
N VAL A 275 16.40 -11.93 -13.38
CA VAL A 275 15.07 -12.56 -13.39
C VAL A 275 14.15 -11.98 -12.31
N PRO A 276 14.58 -11.84 -11.03
CA PRO A 276 13.82 -11.11 -10.01
C PRO A 276 13.38 -9.70 -10.43
N ILE A 277 14.25 -8.92 -11.09
CA ILE A 277 13.92 -7.56 -11.54
C ILE A 277 12.77 -7.57 -12.56
N ALA A 278 12.76 -8.52 -13.49
CA ALA A 278 11.66 -8.68 -14.43
C ALA A 278 10.37 -9.19 -13.75
N THR A 279 10.47 -10.10 -12.79
CA THR A 279 9.30 -10.61 -12.06
C THR A 279 8.69 -9.56 -11.12
N ASP A 280 9.49 -8.70 -10.52
CA ASP A 280 9.03 -7.57 -9.70
C ASP A 280 8.33 -6.50 -10.56
N ALA A 281 8.73 -6.36 -11.83
CA ALA A 281 8.00 -5.58 -12.82
C ALA A 281 6.65 -6.22 -13.23
N GLY A 282 6.36 -7.43 -12.74
CA GLY A 282 5.12 -8.18 -12.95
C GLY A 282 5.17 -9.23 -14.06
N LEU A 283 6.33 -9.45 -14.72
CA LEU A 283 6.47 -10.45 -15.78
C LEU A 283 6.48 -11.87 -15.21
N ALA A 284 5.77 -12.80 -15.83
CA ALA A 284 5.75 -14.20 -15.42
C ALA A 284 7.15 -14.82 -15.48
N GLN A 285 7.48 -15.67 -14.50
CA GLN A 285 8.82 -16.25 -14.34
C GLN A 285 9.38 -16.90 -15.61
N GLY A 286 8.55 -17.61 -16.38
CA GLY A 286 8.97 -18.25 -17.64
C GLY A 286 9.33 -17.26 -18.75
N ASP A 287 8.60 -16.14 -18.84
CA ASP A 287 8.88 -15.06 -19.80
C ASP A 287 10.13 -14.30 -19.35
N ALA A 288 10.25 -13.98 -18.05
CA ALA A 288 11.42 -13.32 -17.48
C ALA A 288 12.72 -14.09 -17.76
N GLN A 289 12.73 -15.41 -17.56
CA GLN A 289 13.89 -16.25 -17.89
C GLN A 289 14.22 -16.22 -19.38
N SER A 290 13.20 -16.27 -20.25
CA SER A 290 13.41 -16.25 -21.71
C SER A 290 13.94 -14.90 -22.21
N VAL A 291 13.44 -13.80 -21.63
CA VAL A 291 13.91 -12.44 -21.94
C VAL A 291 15.35 -12.26 -21.48
N VAL A 292 15.68 -12.65 -20.24
CA VAL A 292 17.05 -12.55 -19.72
C VAL A 292 18.03 -13.41 -20.51
N ALA A 293 17.64 -14.62 -20.91
CA ALA A 293 18.45 -15.49 -21.77
C ALA A 293 18.71 -14.86 -23.15
N SER A 294 17.77 -14.07 -23.65
CA SER A 294 17.86 -13.39 -24.95
C SER A 294 18.50 -11.99 -24.86
N LEU A 295 18.89 -11.52 -23.67
CA LEU A 295 19.58 -10.24 -23.53
C LEU A 295 21.01 -10.36 -24.07
N PRO A 296 21.42 -9.49 -25.01
CA PRO A 296 22.76 -9.52 -25.58
C PRO A 296 23.83 -9.33 -24.48
N VAL A 297 24.86 -10.18 -24.49
CA VAL A 297 26.04 -10.06 -23.61
C VAL A 297 26.89 -8.91 -24.17
N ASP A 298 26.72 -7.74 -23.57
CA ASP A 298 27.14 -6.41 -24.03
C ASP A 298 28.24 -6.35 -25.12
N ALA A 299 27.83 -5.85 -26.28
CA ALA A 299 28.63 -4.90 -27.02
C ALA A 299 27.64 -3.90 -27.64
N ASP A 300 27.63 -2.66 -27.14
CA ASP A 300 27.42 -1.54 -28.03
C ASP A 300 28.80 -0.89 -28.26
N PRO A 301 29.60 -1.39 -29.22
CA PRO A 301 30.75 -0.69 -29.72
C PRO A 301 30.35 0.35 -30.79
N GLU A 302 29.05 0.59 -31.02
CA GLU A 302 28.55 1.48 -32.07
C GLU A 302 27.91 2.78 -31.58
N ALA A 303 27.77 3.00 -30.27
CA ALA A 303 27.67 4.38 -29.77
C ALA A 303 29.03 5.05 -30.02
N SER A 304 29.13 5.73 -31.17
CA SER A 304 30.31 6.49 -31.58
C SER A 304 30.75 7.35 -30.40
N PRO A 305 32.05 7.57 -30.18
CA PRO A 305 32.52 8.57 -29.22
C PRO A 305 31.79 9.92 -29.37
N ALA A 306 31.35 10.26 -30.59
CA ALA A 306 30.47 11.39 -30.87
C ALA A 306 29.05 11.25 -30.27
N ASP A 307 28.42 10.07 -30.34
CA ASP A 307 27.10 9.81 -29.73
C ASP A 307 27.16 9.94 -28.21
N ARG A 308 28.23 9.42 -27.59
CA ARG A 308 28.44 9.57 -26.13
C ARG A 308 28.59 11.02 -25.71
N ILE A 309 29.27 11.85 -26.51
CA ILE A 309 29.35 13.30 -26.24
C ILE A 309 27.97 13.95 -26.36
N ARG A 310 27.14 13.54 -27.35
CA ARG A 310 25.77 14.05 -27.48
C ARG A 310 24.87 13.61 -26.32
N ASP A 311 25.05 12.40 -25.81
CA ASP A 311 24.32 11.91 -24.64
C ASP A 311 24.73 12.67 -23.37
N LEU A 312 26.03 12.91 -23.15
CA LEU A 312 26.51 13.73 -22.03
C LEU A 312 25.95 15.16 -22.09
N VAL A 313 25.89 15.77 -23.27
CA VAL A 313 25.25 17.09 -23.46
C VAL A 313 23.74 17.02 -23.19
N ALA A 314 23.05 15.97 -23.67
CA ALA A 314 21.62 15.79 -23.46
C ALA A 314 21.24 15.53 -21.99
N ASP A 315 22.13 14.89 -21.25
CA ASP A 315 22.00 14.61 -19.81
C ASP A 315 22.43 15.79 -18.93
N GLY A 316 22.84 16.92 -19.54
CA GLY A 316 23.27 18.13 -18.85
C GLY A 316 24.64 17.98 -18.19
N GLN A 317 25.47 17.02 -18.60
CA GLN A 317 26.83 16.80 -18.10
C GLN A 317 27.86 17.51 -19.00
N LEU A 318 27.82 18.83 -19.02
CA LEU A 318 28.60 19.66 -19.94
C LEU A 318 30.11 19.59 -19.68
N LEU A 319 30.56 19.48 -18.42
CA LEU A 319 31.98 19.38 -18.11
C LEU A 319 32.56 18.03 -18.54
N ALA A 320 31.80 16.94 -18.32
CA ALA A 320 32.14 15.61 -18.81
C ALA A 320 32.15 15.56 -20.36
N ALA A 321 31.17 16.20 -21.02
CA ALA A 321 31.14 16.32 -22.48
C ALA A 321 32.37 17.05 -23.03
N ARG A 322 32.80 18.15 -22.37
CA ARG A 322 34.01 18.90 -22.73
C ARG A 322 35.28 18.06 -22.57
N GLN A 323 35.37 17.25 -21.52
CA GLN A 323 36.50 16.34 -21.30
C GLN A 323 36.53 15.22 -22.35
N ALA A 324 35.38 14.62 -22.66
CA ALA A 324 35.25 13.59 -23.68
C ALA A 324 35.61 14.12 -25.09
N LEU A 325 35.19 15.34 -25.41
CA LEU A 325 35.55 16.03 -26.65
C LEU A 325 37.07 16.27 -26.78
N ALA A 326 37.76 16.56 -25.67
CA ALA A 326 39.21 16.77 -25.68
C ALA A 326 40.00 15.50 -26.04
N VAL A 327 39.40 14.32 -25.82
CA VAL A 327 39.99 13.01 -26.11
C VAL A 327 39.55 12.47 -27.49
N LEU A 328 38.58 13.11 -28.15
CA LEU A 328 38.09 12.72 -29.47
C LEU A 328 39.19 12.94 -30.54
N PRO A 329 39.49 11.93 -31.40
CA PRO A 329 40.51 12.03 -32.44
C PRO A 329 40.27 13.23 -33.38
N ALA A 330 41.35 13.92 -33.77
CA ALA A 330 41.27 15.12 -34.61
C ALA A 330 40.63 14.88 -35.99
N ASP A 331 40.69 13.64 -36.47
CA ASP A 331 40.17 13.23 -37.78
C ASP A 331 38.68 12.80 -37.73
N ASP A 332 37.99 12.91 -36.58
CA ASP A 332 36.58 12.55 -36.44
C ASP A 332 35.67 13.57 -37.17
N PRO A 333 34.76 13.13 -38.06
CA PRO A 333 33.94 14.01 -38.90
C PRO A 333 32.95 14.89 -38.11
N HIS A 334 32.61 14.53 -36.87
CA HIS A 334 31.67 15.28 -36.04
C HIS A 334 32.36 16.22 -35.03
N ARG A 335 33.70 16.26 -34.99
CA ARG A 335 34.46 16.98 -33.97
C ARG A 335 34.21 18.49 -33.97
N ASP A 336 34.21 19.13 -35.13
CA ASP A 336 34.04 20.60 -35.25
C ASP A 336 32.62 21.04 -34.88
N GLU A 337 31.62 20.24 -35.24
CA GLU A 337 30.21 20.45 -34.88
C GLU A 337 30.03 20.32 -33.36
N LEU A 338 30.52 19.22 -32.77
CA LEU A 338 30.45 18.99 -31.33
C LEU A 338 31.24 20.02 -30.53
N HIS A 339 32.39 20.48 -31.04
CA HIS A 339 33.17 21.56 -30.42
C HIS A 339 32.39 22.87 -30.41
N SER A 340 31.82 23.27 -31.55
CA SER A 340 31.00 24.47 -31.64
C SER A 340 29.76 24.40 -30.74
N GLN A 341 29.14 23.23 -30.63
CA GLN A 341 27.98 23.00 -29.76
C GLN A 341 28.36 23.10 -28.27
N VAL A 342 29.42 22.42 -27.84
CA VAL A 342 29.90 22.46 -26.44
C VAL A 342 30.36 23.87 -26.07
N ASP A 343 31.07 24.58 -26.94
CA ASP A 343 31.52 25.96 -26.67
C ASP A 343 30.35 26.94 -26.59
N ALA A 344 29.31 26.77 -27.42
CA ALA A 344 28.10 27.58 -27.32
C ALA A 344 27.40 27.39 -25.97
N LEU A 345 27.27 26.15 -25.51
CA LEU A 345 26.66 25.83 -24.21
C LEU A 345 27.51 26.32 -23.04
N LEU A 346 28.84 26.23 -23.12
CA LEU A 346 29.75 26.79 -22.11
C LEU A 346 29.61 28.32 -22.01
N SER A 347 29.52 29.00 -23.16
CA SER A 347 29.31 30.45 -23.22
C SER A 347 27.94 30.85 -22.65
N GLU A 348 26.90 30.07 -22.91
CA GLU A 348 25.57 30.27 -22.35
C GLU A 348 25.56 30.11 -20.82
N VAL A 349 26.17 29.04 -20.29
CA VAL A 349 26.34 28.81 -18.85
C VAL A 349 27.08 29.98 -18.19
N GLU A 350 28.16 30.45 -18.81
CA GLU A 350 28.93 31.59 -18.30
C GLU A 350 28.13 32.90 -18.33
N SER A 351 27.28 33.10 -19.34
CA SER A 351 26.36 34.24 -19.42
C SER A 351 25.31 34.20 -18.30
N LEU A 352 24.69 33.03 -18.10
CA LEU A 352 23.71 32.80 -17.03
C LEU A 352 24.33 33.01 -15.65
N ARG A 353 25.57 32.55 -15.44
CA ARG A 353 26.33 32.76 -14.21
C ARG A 353 26.55 34.25 -13.93
N ARG A 354 27.03 35.00 -14.93
CA ARG A 354 27.24 36.46 -14.80
C ARG A 354 25.93 37.21 -14.51
N ALA A 355 24.84 36.82 -15.18
CA ALA A 355 23.52 37.41 -14.94
C ALA A 355 23.00 37.07 -13.53
N ALA A 356 23.25 35.85 -13.03
CA ALA A 356 22.89 35.45 -11.68
C ALA A 356 23.66 36.24 -10.61
N ASP A 357 24.97 36.42 -10.82
CA ASP A 357 25.81 37.22 -9.91
C ASP A 357 25.35 38.68 -9.86
N GLU A 358 24.92 39.25 -10.99
CA GLU A 358 24.36 40.59 -11.05
C GLU A 358 22.98 40.68 -10.36
N ALA A 359 22.11 39.69 -10.56
CA ALA A 359 20.83 39.60 -9.87
C ALA A 359 21.03 39.49 -8.34
N ALA A 360 22.01 38.72 -7.89
CA ALA A 360 22.35 38.62 -6.47
C ALA A 360 22.86 39.95 -5.90
N ARG A 361 23.77 40.64 -6.61
CA ARG A 361 24.28 41.97 -6.21
C ARG A 361 23.20 43.05 -6.13
N THR A 362 22.15 42.93 -6.95
CA THR A 362 21.04 43.89 -7.03
C THR A 362 19.81 43.43 -6.23
N GLU A 363 19.99 42.48 -5.31
CA GLU A 363 18.95 41.99 -4.40
C GLU A 363 17.70 41.44 -5.13
N ARG A 364 17.92 40.71 -6.22
CA ARG A 364 16.91 39.97 -6.99
C ARG A 364 17.14 38.47 -6.84
N GLU A 365 17.02 37.96 -5.62
CA GLU A 365 17.40 36.59 -5.23
C GLU A 365 16.62 35.52 -6.00
N GLU A 366 15.33 35.75 -6.25
CA GLU A 366 14.49 34.84 -7.05
C GLU A 366 14.99 34.72 -8.49
N GLU A 367 15.41 35.83 -9.09
CA GLU A 367 15.97 35.85 -10.43
C GLU A 367 17.34 35.18 -10.46
N ALA A 368 18.21 35.46 -9.47
CA ALA A 368 19.52 34.83 -9.32
C ALA A 368 19.39 33.30 -9.20
N ALA A 369 18.50 32.81 -8.34
CA ALA A 369 18.25 31.37 -8.16
C ALA A 369 17.68 30.74 -9.44
N ARG A 370 16.76 31.42 -10.15
CA ARG A 370 16.22 30.94 -11.43
C ARG A 370 17.29 30.84 -12.52
N LEU A 371 18.21 31.79 -12.58
CA LEU A 371 19.33 31.81 -13.53
C LEU A 371 20.33 30.68 -13.23
N LEU A 372 20.71 30.48 -11.97
CA LEU A 372 21.60 29.37 -11.57
C LEU A 372 20.97 27.99 -11.82
N ARG A 373 19.67 27.81 -11.55
CA ARG A 373 18.96 26.55 -11.91
C ARG A 373 18.90 26.33 -13.42
N SER A 374 18.82 27.39 -14.21
CA SER A 374 18.89 27.28 -15.67
C SER A 374 20.29 26.90 -16.13
N ALA A 375 21.34 27.43 -15.49
CA ALA A 375 22.72 27.03 -15.76
C ALA A 375 22.98 25.56 -15.37
N LEU A 376 22.51 25.11 -14.20
CA LEU A 376 22.59 23.70 -13.76
C LEU A 376 21.79 22.72 -14.62
N ARG A 377 20.81 23.19 -15.40
CA ARG A 377 20.12 22.33 -16.37
C ARG A 377 20.99 22.03 -17.59
N ILE A 378 21.92 22.93 -17.91
CA ILE A 378 22.86 22.79 -19.02
C ILE A 378 24.14 22.09 -18.52
N ALA A 379 24.62 22.45 -17.34
CA ALA A 379 25.83 21.92 -16.68
C ALA A 379 25.52 21.46 -15.25
N GLY A 380 24.79 20.35 -15.13
CA GLY A 380 24.43 19.72 -13.86
C GLY A 380 25.59 19.03 -13.16
N ASP A 381 26.70 18.80 -13.86
CA ASP A 381 27.96 18.29 -13.33
C ASP A 381 28.92 19.38 -12.83
N ASP A 382 28.50 20.65 -12.79
CA ASP A 382 29.27 21.77 -12.23
C ASP A 382 28.91 22.00 -10.75
N ASP A 383 29.72 21.41 -9.86
CA ASP A 383 29.59 21.58 -8.40
C ASP A 383 29.67 23.06 -7.97
N GLY A 384 30.41 23.90 -8.71
CA GLY A 384 30.53 25.33 -8.40
C GLY A 384 29.24 26.12 -8.63
N LEU A 385 28.41 25.71 -9.59
CA LEU A 385 27.06 26.26 -9.76
C LEU A 385 26.10 25.78 -8.67
N ALA A 386 26.23 24.51 -8.24
CA ALA A 386 25.43 23.95 -7.16
C ALA A 386 25.74 24.63 -5.82
N ASP A 387 27.02 24.83 -5.51
CA ASP A 387 27.48 25.53 -4.31
C ASP A 387 26.98 26.98 -4.27
N ARG A 388 27.05 27.69 -5.41
CA ARG A 388 26.52 29.06 -5.52
C ARG A 388 25.02 29.12 -5.31
N LEU A 389 24.26 28.16 -5.84
CA LEU A 389 22.82 28.07 -5.61
C LEU A 389 22.51 27.78 -4.13
N GLY A 390 23.31 26.92 -3.48
CA GLY A 390 23.18 26.61 -2.06
C GLY A 390 23.54 27.78 -1.13
N ALA A 391 24.46 28.65 -1.56
CA ALA A 391 24.87 29.85 -0.82
C ALA A 391 23.88 31.02 -0.94
N LEU A 392 22.92 30.98 -1.87
CA LEU A 392 21.89 32.02 -1.98
C LEU A 392 20.90 31.93 -0.83
N ALA A 393 20.76 33.03 -0.07
CA ALA A 393 19.67 33.18 0.87
C ALA A 393 18.32 33.08 0.12
N PRO A 394 17.28 32.48 0.74
CA PRO A 394 15.96 32.42 0.10
C PRO A 394 15.37 33.84 -0.07
N PRO A 395 14.45 34.04 -1.03
CA PRO A 395 13.78 35.32 -1.18
C PRO A 395 12.94 35.64 0.07
N PRO A 396 12.66 36.93 0.35
CA PRO A 396 11.86 37.32 1.50
C PRO A 396 10.45 36.72 1.43
N PRO A 397 9.81 36.43 2.59
CA PRO A 397 8.39 36.12 2.66
C PRO A 397 7.52 37.20 2.00
N ARG A 398 6.30 36.86 1.58
CA ARG A 398 5.37 37.79 0.91
C ARG A 398 4.12 38.02 1.73
N ASP A 399 3.38 39.08 1.39
CA ASP A 399 2.05 39.38 1.94
C ASP A 399 1.99 39.39 3.47
N LEU A 400 3.06 39.82 4.12
CA LEU A 400 3.09 39.93 5.58
C LEU A 400 2.05 40.95 6.03
N SER A 401 1.11 40.47 6.85
CA SER A 401 0.07 41.28 7.45
C SER A 401 0.04 41.09 8.97
N ALA A 402 -0.32 42.16 9.67
CA ALA A 402 -0.48 42.20 11.11
C ALA A 402 -1.90 42.61 11.44
N ARG A 403 -2.55 41.89 12.36
CA ARG A 403 -3.87 42.21 12.87
C ARG A 403 -3.90 42.14 14.38
N ALA A 404 -4.41 43.18 15.03
CA ALA A 404 -4.68 43.16 16.46
C ALA A 404 -5.79 42.15 16.77
N VAL A 405 -5.55 41.28 17.75
CA VAL A 405 -6.49 40.30 18.31
C VAL A 405 -6.57 40.54 19.82
N ASP A 406 -7.55 39.93 20.50
CA ASP A 406 -7.95 40.24 21.89
C ASP A 406 -6.82 40.64 22.85
N THR A 407 -5.71 39.90 22.87
CA THR A 407 -4.55 40.20 23.72
C THR A 407 -3.22 40.25 22.98
N GLY A 408 -3.21 40.38 21.66
CA GLY A 408 -1.98 40.21 20.89
C GLY A 408 -2.01 40.73 19.46
N VAL A 409 -0.95 40.42 18.70
CA VAL A 409 -0.89 40.65 17.25
C VAL A 409 -0.76 39.33 16.53
N ARG A 410 -1.74 38.99 15.70
CA ARG A 410 -1.64 37.87 14.76
C ARG A 410 -0.90 38.34 13.51
N LEU A 411 0.13 37.60 13.13
CA LEU A 411 0.95 37.82 11.95
C LEU A 411 0.77 36.66 11.00
N THR A 412 0.56 36.96 9.73
CA THR A 412 0.41 35.95 8.65
C THR A 412 1.19 36.40 7.43
N TRP A 413 1.85 35.45 6.76
CA TRP A 413 2.62 35.69 5.54
C TRP A 413 2.52 34.51 4.58
N THR A 414 2.94 34.72 3.35
CA THR A 414 3.07 33.68 2.33
C THR A 414 4.53 33.22 2.28
N ALA A 415 4.72 31.90 2.22
CA ALA A 415 6.02 31.28 2.05
C ALA A 415 6.73 31.77 0.77
N PRO A 416 8.06 31.94 0.77
CA PRO A 416 8.79 32.23 -0.45
C PRO A 416 8.64 31.07 -1.46
N PRO A 417 8.64 31.35 -2.78
CA PRO A 417 8.59 30.32 -3.82
C PRO A 417 9.94 29.58 -3.90
N THR A 418 10.18 28.67 -2.96
CA THR A 418 11.38 27.83 -2.88
C THR A 418 11.02 26.35 -3.01
N PRO A 419 11.80 25.55 -3.75
CA PRO A 419 11.61 24.11 -3.86
C PRO A 419 12.12 23.34 -2.62
N ALA A 420 12.69 24.02 -1.62
CA ALA A 420 13.18 23.40 -0.40
C ALA A 420 12.03 22.76 0.41
N ALA A 421 12.26 21.54 0.90
CA ALA A 421 11.25 20.78 1.64
C ALA A 421 10.89 21.41 2.99
N GLU A 422 11.80 22.18 3.59
CA GLU A 422 11.59 22.80 4.90
C GLU A 422 12.13 24.23 4.91
N VAL A 423 11.25 25.20 5.15
CA VAL A 423 11.57 26.62 5.34
C VAL A 423 11.31 26.97 6.79
N ARG A 424 12.32 27.51 7.46
CA ARG A 424 12.19 28.09 8.79
C ARG A 424 11.99 29.59 8.70
N TYR A 425 11.14 30.11 9.57
CA TYR A 425 10.84 31.52 9.71
C TYR A 425 11.28 32.02 11.09
N ARG A 426 11.82 33.23 11.13
CA ARG A 426 12.01 33.98 12.37
C ARG A 426 11.23 35.28 12.28
N VAL A 427 10.44 35.57 13.31
CA VAL A 427 9.66 36.79 13.42
C VAL A 427 10.29 37.68 14.49
N VAL A 428 10.62 38.91 14.12
CA VAL A 428 11.28 39.89 14.98
C VAL A 428 10.36 41.11 15.16
N ARG A 429 10.21 41.58 16.39
CA ARG A 429 9.54 42.82 16.76
C ARG A 429 10.57 43.89 17.11
N ALA A 430 10.38 45.10 16.62
CA ALA A 430 11.22 46.26 16.95
C ALA A 430 10.45 47.58 16.88
N ASP A 431 11.02 48.63 17.46
CA ASP A 431 10.51 50.01 17.42
C ASP A 431 10.75 50.70 16.05
N ARG A 432 11.53 50.05 15.16
CA ARG A 432 11.80 50.47 13.78
C ARG A 432 11.76 49.25 12.86
N PRO A 433 11.57 49.40 11.53
CA PRO A 433 11.62 48.26 10.61
C PRO A 433 12.91 47.42 10.80
N PRO A 434 12.79 46.13 11.16
CA PRO A 434 13.95 45.26 11.33
C PRO A 434 14.71 45.11 10.01
N ARG A 435 16.03 45.18 10.03
CA ARG A 435 16.88 44.94 8.85
C ARG A 435 17.54 43.57 8.83
N SER A 436 17.68 42.96 10.00
CA SER A 436 18.30 41.64 10.17
C SER A 436 17.51 40.79 11.17
N ALA A 437 17.73 39.48 11.15
CA ALA A 437 17.08 38.53 12.05
C ALA A 437 17.47 38.69 13.54
N THR A 438 18.32 39.67 13.85
CA THR A 438 18.79 40.03 15.20
C THR A 438 18.51 41.51 15.55
N ASP A 439 17.83 42.28 14.71
CA ASP A 439 17.59 43.73 14.87
C ASP A 439 16.56 44.09 15.96
N GLY A 440 16.04 43.12 16.72
CA GLY A 440 14.98 43.34 17.70
C GLY A 440 14.70 42.09 18.54
N GLU A 441 13.52 42.04 19.15
CA GLU A 441 13.09 40.92 19.98
C GLU A 441 12.49 39.80 19.13
N ALA A 442 13.00 38.58 19.27
CA ALA A 442 12.47 37.42 18.57
C ALA A 442 11.14 36.99 19.20
N VAL A 443 10.05 37.09 18.43
CA VAL A 443 8.70 36.69 18.86
C VAL A 443 8.52 35.18 18.72
N VAL A 444 8.93 34.63 17.58
CA VAL A 444 8.85 33.19 17.31
C VAL A 444 9.93 32.77 16.29
N GLU A 445 10.34 31.52 16.39
CA GLU A 445 11.08 30.81 15.34
C GLU A 445 10.43 29.45 15.10
N GLY A 446 10.14 29.11 13.84
CA GLY A 446 9.45 27.87 13.49
C GLY A 446 9.17 27.76 11.99
N SER A 447 8.43 26.74 11.57
CA SER A 447 8.13 26.48 10.14
C SER A 447 6.74 26.95 9.69
N LEU A 448 5.90 27.40 10.61
CA LEU A 448 4.55 27.88 10.31
C LEU A 448 4.59 29.25 9.64
N THR A 449 3.62 29.52 8.76
CA THR A 449 3.43 30.82 8.07
C THR A 449 2.46 31.75 8.80
N GLU A 450 2.16 31.44 10.05
CA GLU A 450 1.39 32.28 10.96
C GLU A 450 1.97 32.23 12.37
N THR A 451 1.82 33.32 13.11
CA THR A 451 2.15 33.37 14.54
C THR A 451 1.30 34.42 15.27
N THR A 452 1.33 34.38 16.60
CA THR A 452 0.72 35.40 17.45
C THR A 452 1.75 35.91 18.45
N ASP A 453 2.01 37.22 18.43
CA ASP A 453 2.67 37.91 19.54
C ASP A 453 1.64 38.11 20.65
N GLY A 454 1.83 37.39 21.77
CA GLY A 454 0.90 37.41 22.91
C GLY A 454 1.13 38.54 23.91
N ALA A 455 2.21 39.32 23.76
CA ALA A 455 2.52 40.41 24.68
C ALA A 455 3.12 41.64 23.96
N PRO A 456 2.44 42.19 22.94
CA PRO A 456 2.87 43.43 22.30
C PRO A 456 2.71 44.62 23.27
N PRO A 457 3.71 45.52 23.38
CA PRO A 457 3.55 46.77 24.11
C PRO A 457 2.37 47.59 23.54
N PRO A 458 1.34 47.92 24.33
CA PRO A 458 0.20 48.69 23.84
C PRO A 458 0.56 50.17 23.64
N ALA A 459 -0.21 50.84 22.79
CA ALA A 459 -0.07 52.25 22.44
C ALA A 459 1.30 52.66 21.86
N ARG A 460 2.08 51.70 21.35
CA ARG A 460 3.34 51.96 20.64
C ARG A 460 3.24 51.52 19.18
N THR A 461 3.91 52.24 18.29
CA THR A 461 4.02 51.84 16.88
C THR A 461 5.03 50.72 16.78
N LEU A 462 4.56 49.50 16.52
CA LEU A 462 5.40 48.31 16.42
C LEU A 462 5.70 47.97 14.96
N HIS A 463 6.94 47.55 14.70
CA HIS A 463 7.36 46.99 13.43
C HIS A 463 7.70 45.52 13.58
N TYR A 464 7.09 44.68 12.75
CA TYR A 464 7.42 43.26 12.66
C TYR A 464 8.19 42.99 11.38
N GLY A 465 9.20 42.13 11.47
CA GLY A 465 10.00 41.61 10.37
C GLY A 465 9.96 40.09 10.34
N VAL A 466 9.64 39.49 9.20
CA VAL A 466 9.69 38.03 9.01
C VAL A 466 10.82 37.68 8.05
N PHE A 467 11.67 36.76 8.49
CA PHE A 467 12.84 36.25 7.78
C PHE A 467 12.64 34.78 7.46
N ALA A 468 13.10 34.31 6.31
CA ALA A 468 13.08 32.90 5.92
C ALA A 468 14.51 32.32 5.85
N SER A 469 14.68 31.03 6.15
CA SER A 469 15.92 30.29 5.99
C SER A 469 15.63 28.84 5.57
N VAL A 470 16.52 28.27 4.74
CA VAL A 470 16.48 26.87 4.30
C VAL A 470 17.65 26.06 4.88
N GLY A 471 18.16 26.44 6.06
CA GLY A 471 19.30 25.79 6.71
C GLY A 471 20.62 26.57 6.64
N GLY A 472 20.59 27.79 6.10
CA GLY A 472 21.71 28.73 6.03
C GLY A 472 21.31 30.13 6.51
N ASP A 473 21.85 31.16 5.84
CA ASP A 473 21.56 32.56 6.18
C ASP A 473 20.09 32.92 6.06
N TRP A 474 19.68 33.93 6.84
CA TRP A 474 18.33 34.48 6.81
C TRP A 474 18.15 35.37 5.59
N SER A 475 16.97 35.31 4.97
CA SER A 475 16.55 36.19 3.89
C SER A 475 16.55 37.66 4.31
N ARG A 476 16.32 38.58 3.37
CA ARG A 476 15.82 39.92 3.72
C ARG A 476 14.46 39.82 4.43
N PRO A 477 14.07 40.83 5.25
CA PRO A 477 12.78 40.80 5.92
C PRO A 477 11.62 41.24 5.02
N ALA A 478 10.49 40.57 5.18
CA ALA A 478 9.19 41.21 4.95
C ALA A 478 8.84 42.05 6.18
N THR A 479 8.42 43.30 6.03
CA THR A 479 8.10 44.18 7.18
C THR A 479 6.68 44.70 7.16
N VAL A 480 6.07 44.83 8.34
CA VAL A 480 4.74 45.42 8.53
C VAL A 480 4.72 46.28 9.79
N ARG A 481 3.89 47.34 9.80
CA ARG A 481 3.70 48.23 10.95
C ARG A 481 2.29 48.08 11.53
N ILE A 482 2.15 48.16 12.85
CA ILE A 482 0.85 48.14 13.54
C ILE A 482 0.90 48.93 14.86
N LEU A 483 -0.21 49.58 15.20
CA LEU A 483 -0.45 50.17 16.52
C LEU A 483 -1.46 49.30 17.26
N VAL A 484 -1.11 48.84 18.46
CA VAL A 484 -1.97 47.95 19.27
C VAL A 484 -2.57 48.73 20.43
N VAL A 485 -3.89 48.89 20.44
CA VAL A 485 -4.64 49.60 21.49
C VAL A 485 -5.78 48.72 22.01
N PRO A 486 -5.49 47.77 22.93
CA PRO A 486 -6.47 46.77 23.34
C PRO A 486 -7.74 47.41 23.93
N PRO A 487 -8.95 47.02 23.48
CA PRO A 487 -10.18 47.43 24.15
C PRO A 487 -10.34 46.70 25.49
N VAL A 488 -11.34 47.10 26.29
CA VAL A 488 -11.75 46.30 27.44
C VAL A 488 -12.31 44.95 26.97
N ALA A 489 -12.00 43.89 27.70
CA ALA A 489 -12.46 42.53 27.41
C ALA A 489 -13.40 42.02 28.51
N ALA A 490 -14.08 40.90 28.24
CA ALA A 490 -14.92 40.17 29.21
C ALA A 490 -15.95 41.07 29.91
N VAL A 491 -16.67 41.89 29.13
CA VAL A 491 -17.70 42.78 29.68
C VAL A 491 -18.90 41.97 30.16
N GLN A 492 -19.25 42.15 31.42
CA GLN A 492 -20.39 41.53 32.09
C GLN A 492 -21.30 42.63 32.64
N VAL A 493 -22.61 42.40 32.55
CA VAL A 493 -23.64 43.33 33.02
C VAL A 493 -24.60 42.58 33.92
N TRP A 494 -24.84 43.11 35.10
CA TRP A 494 -25.84 42.62 36.05
C TRP A 494 -26.85 43.71 36.31
N VAL A 495 -28.12 43.29 36.34
CA VAL A 495 -29.25 44.16 36.60
C VAL A 495 -29.95 43.67 37.87
N ARG A 496 -29.95 44.52 38.90
CA ARG A 496 -30.77 44.41 40.12
C ARG A 496 -31.94 45.39 40.03
N PRO A 497 -32.94 45.34 40.92
CA PRO A 497 -34.08 46.25 40.86
C PRO A 497 -33.70 47.74 40.90
N ASP A 498 -32.64 48.10 41.61
CA ASP A 498 -32.18 49.46 41.89
C ASP A 498 -30.76 49.78 41.38
N GLU A 499 -29.99 48.76 41.00
CA GLU A 499 -28.58 48.88 40.60
C GLU A 499 -28.29 48.13 39.29
N ILE A 500 -27.52 48.73 38.41
CA ILE A 500 -26.84 48.10 37.28
C ILE A 500 -25.36 48.10 37.58
N SER A 501 -24.76 46.92 37.61
CA SER A 501 -23.31 46.78 37.77
C SER A 501 -22.73 46.25 36.46
N CYS A 502 -21.65 46.84 35.97
CA CYS A 502 -20.87 46.28 34.88
C CYS A 502 -19.46 45.97 35.38
N ALA A 503 -18.89 44.85 34.94
CA ALA A 503 -17.49 44.54 35.12
C ALA A 503 -16.83 44.27 33.77
N TRP A 504 -15.53 44.54 33.69
CA TRP A 504 -14.71 44.26 32.52
C TRP A 504 -13.25 44.09 32.93
N ARG A 505 -12.43 43.60 31.99
CA ARG A 505 -10.99 43.50 32.12
C ARG A 505 -10.32 44.48 31.19
N ALA A 506 -9.76 45.55 31.74
CA ALA A 506 -8.87 46.45 31.02
C ALA A 506 -7.45 45.86 30.96
N HIS A 507 -6.68 46.23 29.93
CA HIS A 507 -5.27 45.86 29.86
C HIS A 507 -4.49 46.54 31.01
N PRO A 508 -3.47 45.89 31.63
CA PRO A 508 -2.73 46.47 32.76
C PRO A 508 -2.07 47.82 32.48
N ALA A 509 -1.74 48.10 31.22
CA ALA A 509 -1.15 49.36 30.77
C ALA A 509 -2.16 50.47 30.44
N ALA A 510 -3.47 50.19 30.55
CA ALA A 510 -4.49 51.23 30.37
C ALA A 510 -4.44 52.19 31.56
N GLU A 511 -4.32 53.49 31.29
CA GLU A 511 -4.33 54.56 32.30
C GLU A 511 -5.71 54.71 32.94
N GLY A 512 -6.77 54.45 32.17
CA GLY A 512 -8.13 54.51 32.68
C GLY A 512 -9.14 53.95 31.69
N VAL A 513 -10.39 53.93 32.11
CA VAL A 513 -11.54 53.52 31.28
C VAL A 513 -12.56 54.64 31.31
N ARG A 514 -12.95 55.12 30.13
CA ARG A 514 -14.04 56.10 29.97
C ARG A 514 -15.32 55.39 29.58
N VAL A 515 -16.39 55.69 30.29
CA VAL A 515 -17.72 55.16 30.01
C VAL A 515 -18.71 56.29 29.76
N ARG A 516 -19.49 56.15 28.69
CA ARG A 516 -20.66 56.98 28.42
C ARG A 516 -21.91 56.13 28.26
N ARG A 517 -23.06 56.66 28.69
CA ARG A 517 -24.34 55.97 28.68
C ARG A 517 -25.32 56.63 27.72
N THR A 518 -25.97 55.81 26.91
CA THR A 518 -27.14 56.18 26.11
C THR A 518 -28.37 55.39 26.57
N LEU A 519 -29.55 55.99 26.42
CA LEU A 519 -30.83 55.40 26.82
C LEU A 519 -31.58 54.90 25.58
N GLY A 520 -32.08 53.66 25.61
CA GLY A 520 -32.91 53.07 24.57
C GLY A 520 -32.23 52.78 23.22
N ARG A 521 -30.98 53.21 23.03
CA ARG A 521 -30.18 52.99 21.80
C ARG A 521 -28.70 52.74 22.13
N PRO A 522 -27.95 51.99 21.29
CA PRO A 522 -26.50 51.90 21.42
C PRO A 522 -25.81 53.24 21.07
N PRO A 523 -24.65 53.54 21.67
CA PRO A 523 -23.86 54.74 21.34
C PRO A 523 -23.23 54.62 19.94
N VAL A 524 -23.20 55.73 19.19
CA VAL A 524 -22.63 55.76 17.82
C VAL A 524 -21.15 56.14 17.78
N SER A 525 -20.60 56.71 18.85
CA SER A 525 -19.19 57.07 18.97
C SER A 525 -18.74 57.03 20.44
N PRO A 526 -17.41 57.02 20.71
CA PRO A 526 -16.85 57.15 22.07
C PRO A 526 -17.32 58.37 22.86
N GLN A 527 -17.83 59.40 22.18
CA GLN A 527 -18.29 60.66 22.78
C GLN A 527 -19.82 60.73 22.92
N ASP A 528 -20.57 59.77 22.38
CA ASP A 528 -22.03 59.75 22.43
C ASP A 528 -22.55 59.35 23.82
N GLY A 529 -23.57 60.06 24.31
CA GLY A 529 -24.19 59.84 25.61
C GLY A 529 -23.59 60.61 26.77
N GLU A 530 -24.15 60.38 27.96
CA GLU A 530 -23.77 61.03 29.22
C GLU A 530 -22.60 60.30 29.89
N PRO A 531 -21.58 61.00 30.43
CA PRO A 531 -20.48 60.35 31.14
C PRO A 531 -20.97 59.63 32.41
N VAL A 532 -20.49 58.41 32.61
CA VAL A 532 -20.74 57.61 33.82
C VAL A 532 -19.43 57.42 34.56
N THR A 533 -19.46 57.64 35.88
CA THR A 533 -18.30 57.37 36.72
C THR A 533 -18.01 55.87 36.72
N ALA A 534 -16.81 55.52 36.27
CA ALA A 534 -16.34 54.14 36.19
C ALA A 534 -14.96 54.02 36.82
N GLY A 535 -14.70 52.87 37.44
CA GLY A 535 -13.37 52.45 37.85
C GLY A 535 -12.63 51.76 36.70
N HIS A 536 -11.44 51.24 36.99
CA HIS A 536 -10.62 50.52 36.01
C HIS A 536 -11.24 49.20 35.56
N THR A 537 -12.02 48.55 36.44
CA THR A 537 -12.57 47.20 36.23
C THR A 537 -14.09 47.14 36.14
N GLY A 538 -14.80 48.26 36.30
CA GLY A 538 -16.25 48.24 36.32
C GLY A 538 -16.90 49.58 36.63
N LEU A 539 -18.23 49.58 36.60
CA LEU A 539 -19.08 50.69 37.03
C LEU A 539 -20.25 50.16 37.84
N SER A 540 -20.84 51.05 38.63
CA SER A 540 -22.18 50.89 39.20
C SER A 540 -23.00 52.10 38.78
N ASP A 541 -24.23 51.85 38.33
CA ASP A 541 -25.20 52.83 37.85
C ASP A 541 -26.58 52.48 38.42
N ASP A 542 -27.51 53.43 38.47
CA ASP A 542 -28.88 53.14 38.90
C ASP A 542 -29.69 52.44 37.81
N THR A 543 -30.85 51.85 38.13
CA THR A 543 -31.81 51.38 37.11
C THR A 543 -32.74 52.48 36.60
N GLY A 544 -32.82 53.61 37.31
CA GLY A 544 -33.67 54.77 37.01
C GLY A 544 -35.15 54.44 37.00
N ASP A 545 -35.78 54.47 35.81
CA ASP A 545 -37.21 54.14 35.66
C ASP A 545 -37.50 52.63 35.71
N GLY A 546 -36.46 51.79 35.84
CA GLY A 546 -36.56 50.33 35.85
C GLY A 546 -37.13 49.75 34.56
N ARG A 547 -37.14 50.53 33.48
CA ARG A 547 -37.87 50.23 32.24
C ARG A 547 -37.04 50.53 31.00
N THR A 548 -36.37 51.66 30.93
CA THR A 548 -35.62 52.04 29.74
C THR A 548 -34.25 51.37 29.72
N ASP A 549 -34.04 50.44 28.77
CA ASP A 549 -32.75 49.80 28.53
C ASP A 549 -31.61 50.82 28.44
N ARG A 550 -30.47 50.47 29.01
CA ARG A 550 -29.27 51.32 29.02
C ARG A 550 -28.16 50.69 28.22
N TYR A 551 -27.43 51.52 27.50
CA TYR A 551 -26.25 51.12 26.74
C TYR A 551 -25.04 51.88 27.24
N TYR A 552 -23.93 51.18 27.45
CA TYR A 552 -22.68 51.74 27.93
C TYR A 552 -21.61 51.61 26.84
N GLY A 553 -21.13 52.74 26.34
CA GLY A 553 -19.95 52.84 25.48
C GLY A 553 -18.70 52.93 26.34
N ILE A 554 -17.85 51.91 26.25
CA ILE A 554 -16.68 51.71 27.09
C ILE A 554 -15.41 51.80 26.23
N VAL A 555 -14.47 52.64 26.64
CA VAL A 555 -13.20 52.88 25.93
C VAL A 555 -12.05 52.86 26.92
N ALA A 556 -11.03 52.04 26.65
CA ALA A 556 -9.78 52.05 27.39
C ALA A 556 -8.88 53.18 26.87
N VAL A 557 -8.19 53.84 27.78
CA VAL A 557 -7.35 55.00 27.52
C VAL A 557 -5.90 54.64 27.80
N TYR A 558 -5.01 54.95 26.88
CA TYR A 558 -3.57 54.69 26.97
C TYR A 558 -2.78 55.97 26.71
N ARG A 559 -1.49 55.96 27.05
CA ARG A 559 -0.52 56.95 26.57
C ARG A 559 0.41 56.34 25.52
N ASP A 560 0.63 57.07 24.45
CA ASP A 560 1.63 56.68 23.46
C ASP A 560 3.07 57.02 23.91
N GLU A 561 4.03 56.76 23.02
CA GLU A 561 5.45 57.03 23.25
C GLU A 561 5.81 58.52 23.39
N HIS A 562 4.91 59.43 22.99
CA HIS A 562 5.05 60.88 23.16
C HIS A 562 4.28 61.40 24.39
N GLY A 563 3.55 60.52 25.10
CA GLY A 563 2.72 60.87 26.25
C GLY A 563 1.31 61.35 25.87
N GLU A 564 0.94 61.30 24.59
CA GLU A 564 -0.37 61.69 24.09
C GLU A 564 -1.41 60.60 24.36
N GLU A 565 -2.65 61.04 24.56
CA GLU A 565 -3.75 60.14 24.87
C GLU A 565 -4.22 59.38 23.63
N VAL A 566 -4.27 58.05 23.72
CA VAL A 566 -4.78 57.18 22.65
C VAL A 566 -5.91 56.30 23.19
N ALA A 567 -7.07 56.37 22.51
CA ALA A 567 -8.26 55.62 22.86
C ALA A 567 -8.32 54.28 22.11
N SER A 568 -8.79 53.24 22.80
CA SER A 568 -9.14 51.96 22.17
C SER A 568 -10.38 52.09 21.25
N PRO A 569 -10.65 51.09 20.40
CA PRO A 569 -11.97 50.91 19.80
C PRO A 569 -13.09 50.87 20.84
N LEU A 570 -14.29 51.31 20.45
CA LEU A 570 -15.48 51.36 21.30
C LEU A 570 -16.06 49.97 21.56
N VAL A 571 -16.27 49.62 22.83
CA VAL A 571 -17.03 48.44 23.26
C VAL A 571 -18.39 48.87 23.77
N VAL A 572 -19.45 48.16 23.39
CA VAL A 572 -20.83 48.50 23.81
C VAL A 572 -21.40 47.38 24.68
N ALA A 573 -21.88 47.74 25.87
CA ALA A 573 -22.61 46.85 26.78
C ALA A 573 -24.08 47.28 26.90
N ARG A 574 -25.00 46.32 27.04
CA ARG A 574 -26.45 46.58 27.18
C ARG A 574 -26.96 46.04 28.50
N ALA A 575 -27.72 46.85 29.24
CA ALA A 575 -28.50 46.46 30.41
C ALA A 575 -29.99 46.46 30.05
N THR A 576 -30.63 45.30 30.14
CA THR A 576 -32.06 45.12 29.82
C THR A 576 -32.91 45.19 31.08
N LEU A 577 -33.91 46.09 31.09
CA LEU A 577 -34.71 46.39 32.28
C LEU A 577 -36.18 45.92 32.19
N HIS A 578 -36.67 45.44 31.04
CA HIS A 578 -38.02 44.89 30.88
C HIS A 578 -38.05 43.34 30.82
N GLY A 579 -38.86 42.68 31.68
CA GLY A 579 -39.35 41.30 31.50
C GLY A 579 -39.91 40.61 32.76
N THR A 580 -41.19 40.21 32.76
CA THR A 580 -41.78 39.27 33.76
C THR A 580 -41.09 37.91 33.64
N ALA A 581 -40.71 37.28 34.76
CA ALA A 581 -40.10 35.95 34.74
C ALA A 581 -41.03 34.95 34.03
N PRO A 582 -40.49 34.05 33.18
CA PRO A 582 -41.32 33.09 32.47
C PRO A 582 -41.89 32.01 33.42
N PRO A 583 -43.07 31.42 33.10
CA PRO A 583 -43.65 30.37 33.93
C PRO A 583 -42.82 29.08 33.90
N HIS A 584 -42.87 28.30 34.98
CA HIS A 584 -42.22 26.99 35.07
C HIS A 584 -43.04 25.90 34.37
N VAL A 585 -42.39 24.79 34.01
CA VAL A 585 -43.07 23.62 33.42
C VAL A 585 -43.71 22.79 34.53
N GLU A 586 -45.05 22.76 34.58
CA GLU A 586 -45.82 22.03 35.60
C GLU A 586 -45.84 20.51 35.40
N ARG A 587 -45.66 19.99 34.17
CA ARG A 587 -45.77 18.55 33.92
C ARG A 587 -44.92 18.09 32.75
N LEU A 588 -43.85 17.35 33.06
CA LEU A 588 -43.02 16.65 32.08
C LEU A 588 -43.47 15.20 31.96
N ARG A 589 -43.91 14.79 30.77
CA ARG A 589 -44.28 13.40 30.44
C ARG A 589 -43.09 12.70 29.79
N ALA A 590 -42.79 11.48 30.19
CA ALA A 590 -41.69 10.68 29.63
C ALA A 590 -42.17 9.27 29.28
N HIS A 591 -41.92 8.82 28.05
CA HIS A 591 -42.23 7.46 27.58
C HIS A 591 -41.08 6.89 26.77
N VAL A 592 -40.68 5.64 27.04
CA VAL A 592 -39.67 4.92 26.25
C VAL A 592 -40.33 4.32 25.01
N THR A 593 -39.80 4.62 23.82
CA THR A 593 -40.36 4.17 22.52
C THR A 593 -39.54 3.07 21.88
N ALA A 594 -38.22 3.04 22.10
CA ALA A 594 -37.33 1.97 21.63
C ALA A 594 -36.20 1.75 22.64
N VAL A 595 -35.66 0.53 22.68
CA VAL A 595 -34.51 0.16 23.54
C VAL A 595 -33.45 -0.47 22.65
N ASP A 596 -32.20 -0.05 22.84
CA ASP A 596 -30.95 -0.56 22.23
C ASP A 596 -30.04 -1.17 23.32
N ALA A 597 -28.86 -1.70 22.96
CA ALA A 597 -27.94 -2.38 23.86
C ALA A 597 -27.35 -1.50 24.98
N GLN A 598 -27.23 -0.19 24.76
CA GLN A 598 -26.68 0.73 25.76
C GLN A 598 -27.57 1.95 26.00
N THR A 599 -28.56 2.17 25.14
CA THR A 599 -29.41 3.37 25.14
C THR A 599 -30.86 3.02 24.84
N ALA A 600 -31.77 3.96 25.06
CA ALA A 600 -33.17 3.86 24.68
C ALA A 600 -33.64 5.18 24.10
N THR A 601 -34.55 5.13 23.14
CA THR A 601 -35.25 6.32 22.66
C THR A 601 -36.38 6.64 23.62
N ALA A 602 -36.39 7.85 24.15
CA ALA A 602 -37.42 8.37 25.05
C ALA A 602 -38.06 9.63 24.46
N HIS A 603 -39.39 9.69 24.54
CA HIS A 603 -40.20 10.82 24.15
C HIS A 603 -40.55 11.63 25.40
N LEU A 604 -40.03 12.85 25.48
CA LEU A 604 -40.28 13.81 26.54
C LEU A 604 -41.24 14.88 26.03
N ALA A 605 -42.37 15.09 26.71
CA ALA A 605 -43.39 16.03 26.28
C ALA A 605 -43.80 16.98 27.41
N TRP A 606 -43.94 18.27 27.10
CA TRP A 606 -44.34 19.31 28.06
C TRP A 606 -45.10 20.46 27.37
N LEU A 607 -45.86 21.23 28.14
CA LEU A 607 -46.51 22.44 27.63
C LEU A 607 -45.52 23.60 27.53
N THR A 608 -45.47 24.27 26.37
CA THR A 608 -44.52 25.35 26.11
C THR A 608 -44.89 26.60 26.92
N PRO A 609 -44.00 27.10 27.80
CA PRO A 609 -44.26 28.31 28.56
C PRO A 609 -44.34 29.54 27.64
N SER A 610 -45.17 30.54 28.00
CA SER A 610 -45.41 31.75 27.22
C SER A 610 -44.20 32.72 27.17
N GLY A 611 -43.06 32.34 27.73
CA GLY A 611 -41.80 33.07 27.73
C GLY A 611 -40.64 32.14 28.07
N GLY A 612 -39.44 32.48 27.58
CA GLY A 612 -38.23 31.66 27.75
C GLY A 612 -38.23 30.38 26.91
N THR A 613 -37.11 29.66 26.93
CA THR A 613 -36.95 28.36 26.26
C THR A 613 -36.77 27.26 27.29
N VAL A 614 -37.45 26.12 27.11
CA VAL A 614 -37.28 24.99 28.04
C VAL A 614 -35.98 24.26 27.75
N SER A 615 -35.20 23.95 28.79
CA SER A 615 -34.03 23.09 28.76
C SER A 615 -34.29 21.90 29.69
N VAL A 616 -34.31 20.68 29.15
CA VAL A 616 -34.49 19.48 29.98
C VAL A 616 -33.12 18.90 30.30
N ARG A 617 -32.86 18.65 31.58
CA ARG A 617 -31.59 18.08 32.04
C ARG A 617 -31.80 16.75 32.75
N ARG A 618 -30.88 15.82 32.52
CA ARG A 618 -30.85 14.46 33.10
C ARG A 618 -29.81 14.38 34.21
N SER A 619 -30.17 13.79 35.34
CA SER A 619 -29.26 13.56 36.48
C SER A 619 -29.58 12.23 37.17
N GLU A 620 -28.60 11.64 37.84
CA GLU A 620 -28.82 10.52 38.78
C GLU A 620 -29.33 11.02 40.15
N LEU A 621 -29.06 12.29 40.46
CA LEU A 621 -29.44 12.95 41.72
C LEU A 621 -30.69 13.80 41.53
N THR A 622 -31.56 13.81 42.53
CA THR A 622 -32.71 14.73 42.60
C THR A 622 -32.25 16.18 42.80
N PRO A 623 -32.94 17.18 42.21
CA PRO A 623 -32.57 18.58 42.38
C PRO A 623 -32.77 19.02 43.84
N SER A 624 -31.90 19.90 44.32
CA SER A 624 -32.03 20.52 45.66
C SER A 624 -33.01 21.68 45.71
N TRP A 625 -33.41 22.21 44.54
CA TRP A 625 -34.33 23.33 44.39
C TRP A 625 -35.78 22.87 44.23
N ALA A 626 -36.72 23.71 44.65
CA ALA A 626 -38.14 23.44 44.50
C ALA A 626 -38.65 23.82 43.09
N ALA A 627 -39.72 23.17 42.62
CA ALA A 627 -40.41 23.59 41.40
C ALA A 627 -40.96 25.02 41.57
N GLY A 628 -40.78 25.86 40.53
CA GLY A 628 -41.11 27.29 40.53
C GLY A 628 -40.00 28.20 41.04
N GLU A 629 -38.91 27.67 41.60
CA GLU A 629 -37.79 28.46 42.10
C GLU A 629 -36.96 29.06 40.95
N ARG A 630 -36.50 30.32 41.10
CA ARG A 630 -35.65 31.01 40.12
C ARG A 630 -34.18 30.90 40.52
N ILE A 631 -33.39 30.30 39.65
CA ILE A 631 -31.95 30.05 39.84
C ILE A 631 -31.13 30.73 38.75
N ARG A 632 -29.81 30.82 38.98
CA ARG A 632 -28.91 31.33 37.95
C ARG A 632 -28.70 30.29 36.84
N ARG A 633 -28.36 30.77 35.63
CA ARG A 633 -28.10 29.88 34.50
C ARG A 633 -26.88 28.96 34.74
N ASP A 634 -25.83 29.45 35.39
CA ASP A 634 -24.64 28.64 35.72
C ASP A 634 -24.97 27.51 36.70
N GLU A 635 -25.84 27.75 37.68
CA GLU A 635 -26.34 26.71 38.60
C GLU A 635 -27.15 25.63 37.85
N MET A 636 -28.02 26.04 36.92
CA MET A 636 -28.73 25.12 36.03
C MET A 636 -27.75 24.33 35.13
N GLU A 637 -26.75 25.01 34.56
CA GLU A 637 -25.75 24.41 33.67
C GLU A 637 -24.88 23.37 34.39
N GLY A 638 -24.64 23.56 35.69
CA GLY A 638 -23.93 22.59 36.55
C GLY A 638 -24.78 21.38 36.98
N TYR A 639 -26.10 21.41 36.78
CA TYR A 639 -26.99 20.32 37.20
C TYR A 639 -27.16 19.26 36.09
N GLY A 640 -26.49 18.12 36.22
CA GLY A 640 -26.64 16.99 35.30
C GLY A 640 -26.28 17.32 33.84
N GLU A 641 -26.77 16.52 32.90
CA GLU A 641 -26.51 16.64 31.45
C GLU A 641 -27.71 17.27 30.71
N ALA A 642 -27.46 18.24 29.82
CA ALA A 642 -28.51 18.82 28.99
C ALA A 642 -28.91 17.89 27.85
N LEU A 643 -30.22 17.69 27.65
CA LEU A 643 -30.75 16.92 26.55
C LEU A 643 -30.93 17.82 25.32
N VAL A 644 -30.12 17.57 24.29
CA VAL A 644 -30.13 18.30 23.04
C VAL A 644 -30.59 17.37 21.92
N SER A 645 -31.76 17.65 21.37
CA SER A 645 -32.33 16.96 20.21
C SER A 645 -33.34 17.86 19.52
N ASP A 646 -33.75 17.48 18.31
CA ASP A 646 -34.77 18.19 17.55
C ASP A 646 -36.10 18.18 18.31
N ARG A 647 -36.74 19.34 18.34
CA ARG A 647 -38.01 19.56 19.03
C ARG A 647 -39.13 19.61 18.01
N LEU A 648 -40.17 18.82 18.26
CA LEU A 648 -41.39 18.87 17.47
C LEU A 648 -42.44 19.65 18.26
N GLU A 649 -42.86 20.80 17.73
CA GLU A 649 -43.95 21.58 18.31
C GLU A 649 -45.30 21.07 17.79
N GLN A 650 -46.15 20.59 18.69
CA GLN A 650 -47.50 20.14 18.41
C GLN A 650 -48.51 21.03 19.14
N GLY A 651 -48.83 22.18 18.54
CA GLY A 651 -49.73 23.17 19.15
C GLY A 651 -49.09 23.82 20.39
N ALA A 652 -49.69 23.61 21.57
CA ALA A 652 -49.17 24.14 22.85
C ALA A 652 -48.21 23.17 23.58
N GLU A 653 -47.97 21.98 23.03
CA GLU A 653 -47.08 20.97 23.59
C GLU A 653 -45.81 20.84 22.74
N THR A 654 -44.64 20.82 23.38
CA THR A 654 -43.37 20.48 22.75
C THR A 654 -43.03 19.03 23.06
N LEU A 655 -42.66 18.29 22.02
CA LEU A 655 -42.13 16.94 22.09
C LEU A 655 -40.63 16.96 21.80
N LEU A 656 -39.87 16.21 22.58
CA LEU A 656 -38.44 16.01 22.43
C LEU A 656 -38.16 14.52 22.43
N GLU A 657 -37.73 14.00 21.28
CA GLU A 657 -37.27 12.62 21.14
C GLU A 657 -35.76 12.58 21.41
N VAL A 658 -35.33 11.82 22.42
CA VAL A 658 -33.92 11.75 22.81
C VAL A 658 -33.47 10.31 23.02
N THR A 659 -32.20 10.07 22.72
CA THR A 659 -31.53 8.83 23.11
C THR A 659 -31.00 8.98 24.54
N VAL A 660 -31.55 8.21 25.47
CA VAL A 660 -31.15 8.16 26.89
C VAL A 660 -30.32 6.90 27.17
N PRO A 661 -29.35 6.93 28.09
CA PRO A 661 -28.67 5.71 28.51
C PRO A 661 -29.62 4.76 29.25
N SER A 662 -29.27 3.48 29.26
CA SER A 662 -29.91 2.50 30.15
C SER A 662 -29.61 2.85 31.62
N GLY A 663 -30.52 2.53 32.54
CA GLY A 663 -30.44 2.93 33.95
C GLY A 663 -31.61 3.82 34.39
N ARG A 664 -31.54 4.33 35.63
CA ARG A 664 -32.60 5.12 36.28
C ARG A 664 -32.16 6.56 36.50
N PHE A 665 -32.84 7.51 35.87
CA PHE A 665 -32.46 8.92 35.91
C PHE A 665 -33.67 9.83 36.20
N VAL A 666 -33.38 11.00 36.77
CA VAL A 666 -34.30 12.10 37.00
C VAL A 666 -34.14 13.12 35.86
N TYR A 667 -35.25 13.54 35.28
CA TYR A 667 -35.32 14.51 34.20
C TYR A 667 -36.02 15.76 34.73
N VAL A 668 -35.37 16.92 34.61
CA VAL A 668 -35.84 18.18 35.16
C VAL A 668 -35.95 19.21 34.04
N PRO A 669 -37.13 19.77 33.76
CA PRO A 669 -37.29 20.88 32.82
C PRO A 669 -36.96 22.21 33.50
N PHE A 670 -36.22 23.08 32.82
CA PHE A 670 -35.90 24.44 33.25
C PHE A 670 -36.36 25.45 32.20
N THR A 671 -37.16 26.44 32.59
CA THR A 671 -37.53 27.53 31.68
C THR A 671 -36.46 28.61 31.71
N VAL A 672 -35.70 28.76 30.64
CA VAL A 672 -34.55 29.66 30.51
C VAL A 672 -34.98 31.01 29.96
N ASP A 673 -34.68 32.08 30.70
CA ASP A 673 -34.80 33.44 30.23
C ASP A 673 -33.42 33.93 29.73
N ALA A 674 -33.29 34.08 28.41
CA ALA A 674 -32.07 34.54 27.77
C ALA A 674 -31.76 36.02 27.99
N ALA A 675 -32.78 36.85 28.25
CA ALA A 675 -32.57 38.27 28.47
C ALA A 675 -31.96 38.55 29.86
N THR A 676 -32.33 37.75 30.86
CA THR A 676 -31.90 37.96 32.25
C THR A 676 -30.83 36.98 32.73
N GLY A 677 -30.50 35.95 31.95
CA GLY A 677 -29.49 34.95 32.34
C GLY A 677 -29.92 34.07 33.51
N THR A 678 -31.23 33.86 33.69
CA THR A 678 -31.80 33.06 34.78
C THR A 678 -32.64 31.91 34.25
N ALA A 679 -32.93 30.93 35.12
CA ALA A 679 -33.80 29.80 34.80
C ALA A 679 -34.82 29.57 35.93
N VAL A 680 -35.99 29.06 35.58
CA VAL A 680 -37.03 28.65 36.55
C VAL A 680 -37.17 27.13 36.53
N VAL A 681 -37.10 26.50 37.70
CA VAL A 681 -37.14 25.03 37.86
C VAL A 681 -38.57 24.51 37.66
N GLY A 682 -38.76 23.48 36.83
CA GLY A 682 -40.04 22.79 36.64
C GLY A 682 -40.13 21.45 37.37
N GLU A 683 -41.26 20.75 37.23
CA GLU A 683 -41.49 19.48 37.95
C GLU A 683 -40.63 18.31 37.40
N PRO A 684 -39.88 17.60 38.25
CA PRO A 684 -39.03 16.49 37.83
C PRO A 684 -39.82 15.21 37.53
N VAL A 685 -39.35 14.41 36.56
CA VAL A 685 -39.89 13.06 36.26
C VAL A 685 -38.80 12.00 36.34
N LEU A 686 -39.15 10.80 36.80
CA LEU A 686 -38.23 9.66 36.92
C LEU A 686 -38.46 8.65 35.79
N LEU A 687 -37.41 8.26 35.08
CA LEU A 687 -37.47 7.28 33.99
C LEU A 687 -36.41 6.19 34.19
N GLY A 688 -36.77 4.93 33.92
CA GLY A 688 -35.88 3.77 34.03
C GLY A 688 -35.90 2.88 32.78
N VAL A 689 -34.73 2.46 32.32
CA VAL A 689 -34.53 1.58 31.15
C VAL A 689 -33.68 0.37 31.57
N ALA A 690 -34.16 -0.85 31.29
CA ALA A 690 -33.51 -2.09 31.72
C ALA A 690 -32.23 -2.40 30.91
N GLU A 691 -31.11 -2.66 31.60
CA GLU A 691 -29.81 -2.98 30.98
C GLU A 691 -29.74 -4.43 30.47
N PRO A 692 -29.16 -4.73 29.29
CA PRO A 692 -29.03 -6.11 28.80
C PRO A 692 -27.98 -6.93 29.57
N VAL A 693 -28.07 -8.26 29.46
CA VAL A 693 -27.08 -9.17 30.04
C VAL A 693 -25.72 -9.02 29.33
N GLN A 694 -24.62 -9.30 30.02
CA GLN A 694 -23.29 -9.21 29.44
C GLN A 694 -22.65 -10.59 29.28
N GLN A 695 -21.69 -10.72 28.35
CA GLN A 695 -20.90 -11.94 28.14
C GLN A 695 -21.75 -13.22 27.98
N LEU A 696 -22.79 -13.15 27.14
CA LEU A 696 -23.61 -14.32 26.84
C LEU A 696 -22.79 -15.38 26.11
N VAL A 697 -22.72 -16.57 26.70
CA VAL A 697 -22.06 -17.74 26.13
C VAL A 697 -22.99 -18.94 26.15
N ALA A 698 -22.96 -19.73 25.07
CA ALA A 698 -23.65 -21.00 24.97
C ALA A 698 -22.65 -22.10 24.63
N ARG A 699 -22.61 -23.17 25.43
CA ARG A 699 -21.75 -24.34 25.21
C ARG A 699 -22.59 -25.61 25.13
N ARG A 700 -22.52 -26.27 23.97
CA ARG A 700 -23.24 -27.52 23.73
C ARG A 700 -22.53 -28.69 24.43
N THR A 701 -23.29 -29.47 25.19
CA THR A 701 -22.86 -30.67 25.90
C THR A 701 -23.86 -31.78 25.58
N GLY A 702 -23.57 -32.62 24.58
CA GLY A 702 -24.50 -33.66 24.13
C GLY A 702 -25.76 -33.08 23.50
N ASP A 703 -26.91 -33.37 24.08
CA ASP A 703 -28.27 -32.92 23.74
C ASP A 703 -28.72 -31.70 24.56
N GLU A 704 -27.87 -31.15 25.42
CA GLU A 704 -28.12 -29.92 26.17
C GLU A 704 -27.15 -28.80 25.78
N VAL A 705 -27.57 -27.56 26.02
CA VAL A 705 -26.73 -26.36 25.95
C VAL A 705 -26.70 -25.69 27.31
N ASN A 706 -25.50 -25.51 27.83
CA ASN A 706 -25.25 -24.69 29.01
C ASN A 706 -25.09 -23.24 28.56
N VAL A 707 -25.98 -22.39 29.03
CA VAL A 707 -26.01 -20.96 28.75
C VAL A 707 -25.56 -20.22 30.01
N ALA A 708 -24.63 -19.29 29.86
CA ALA A 708 -24.18 -18.44 30.93
C ALA A 708 -24.06 -16.98 30.48
N TRP A 709 -24.27 -16.05 31.41
CA TRP A 709 -24.10 -14.62 31.21
C TRP A 709 -23.78 -13.95 32.54
N VAL A 710 -23.36 -12.70 32.46
CA VAL A 710 -23.14 -11.79 33.58
C VAL A 710 -24.38 -10.90 33.74
N TRP A 711 -24.89 -10.86 34.97
CA TRP A 711 -26.06 -10.06 35.34
C TRP A 711 -25.68 -8.60 35.56
N PRO A 712 -26.45 -7.64 35.02
CA PRO A 712 -26.39 -6.25 35.45
C PRO A 712 -26.66 -6.09 36.95
N SER A 713 -26.13 -5.04 37.57
CA SER A 713 -26.21 -4.84 39.02
C SER A 713 -27.63 -4.56 39.52
N SER A 714 -28.44 -3.86 38.71
CA SER A 714 -29.81 -3.43 39.01
C SER A 714 -30.90 -4.45 38.65
N VAL A 715 -30.54 -5.53 37.94
CA VAL A 715 -31.50 -6.48 37.37
C VAL A 715 -31.49 -7.82 38.13
N HIS A 716 -32.69 -8.35 38.38
CA HIS A 716 -32.88 -9.63 39.06
C HIS A 716 -33.69 -10.68 38.27
N LEU A 717 -34.17 -10.34 37.07
CA LEU A 717 -34.97 -11.22 36.23
C LEU A 717 -34.49 -11.17 34.77
N ALA A 718 -34.36 -12.33 34.13
CA ALA A 718 -34.03 -12.48 32.73
C ALA A 718 -34.98 -13.46 32.04
N GLU A 719 -35.22 -13.24 30.75
CA GLU A 719 -35.97 -14.11 29.88
C GLU A 719 -35.03 -14.69 28.82
N VAL A 720 -34.96 -16.02 28.78
CA VAL A 720 -34.11 -16.79 27.88
C VAL A 720 -35.00 -17.46 26.83
N THR A 721 -34.69 -17.25 25.56
CA THR A 721 -35.41 -17.80 24.42
C THR A 721 -34.47 -18.66 23.60
N PHE A 722 -34.85 -19.91 23.34
CA PHE A 722 -34.15 -20.77 22.39
C PHE A 722 -34.96 -20.97 21.12
N THR A 723 -34.36 -20.65 19.98
CA THR A 723 -34.97 -20.80 18.66
C THR A 723 -34.24 -21.88 17.87
N SER A 724 -34.94 -22.98 17.59
CA SER A 724 -34.44 -24.04 16.72
C SER A 724 -34.71 -23.71 15.24
N PRO A 725 -33.94 -24.26 14.27
CA PRO A 725 -34.13 -23.96 12.85
C PRO A 725 -35.51 -24.31 12.27
N HIS A 726 -36.19 -25.30 12.84
CA HIS A 726 -37.45 -25.86 12.31
C HIS A 726 -38.53 -26.05 13.39
N GLY A 727 -38.42 -25.35 14.53
CA GLY A 727 -39.36 -25.50 15.65
C GLY A 727 -39.67 -24.16 16.34
N PRO A 728 -40.78 -24.09 17.11
CA PRO A 728 -41.19 -22.87 17.79
C PRO A 728 -40.15 -22.44 18.84
N PRO A 729 -40.04 -21.13 19.10
CA PRO A 729 -39.15 -20.63 20.14
C PRO A 729 -39.63 -21.09 21.52
N VAL A 730 -38.71 -21.57 22.34
CA VAL A 730 -38.96 -21.98 23.73
C VAL A 730 -38.49 -20.86 24.64
N VAL A 731 -39.40 -20.29 25.44
CA VAL A 731 -39.12 -19.16 26.34
C VAL A 731 -39.10 -19.64 27.78
N ARG A 732 -38.09 -19.21 28.54
CA ARG A 732 -37.91 -19.52 29.97
C ARG A 732 -37.49 -18.27 30.72
N ARG A 733 -38.20 -17.92 31.80
CA ARG A 733 -37.80 -16.84 32.71
C ARG A 733 -36.98 -17.40 33.88
N LEU A 734 -35.93 -16.70 34.23
CA LEU A 734 -35.01 -17.06 35.31
C LEU A 734 -34.73 -15.84 36.18
N THR A 735 -34.85 -16.00 37.49
CA THR A 735 -34.33 -15.01 38.44
C THR A 735 -32.83 -15.21 38.64
N ARG A 736 -32.14 -14.17 39.09
CA ARG A 736 -30.70 -14.24 39.39
C ARG A 736 -30.37 -15.36 40.38
N ASN A 737 -31.19 -15.56 41.41
CA ASN A 737 -31.01 -16.65 42.39
C ASN A 737 -31.13 -18.03 41.74
N GLN A 738 -32.18 -18.27 40.95
CA GLN A 738 -32.38 -19.55 40.25
C GLN A 738 -31.24 -19.88 39.27
N PHE A 739 -30.71 -18.85 38.60
CA PHE A 739 -29.56 -18.99 37.71
C PHE A 739 -28.28 -19.36 38.46
N THR A 740 -28.01 -18.73 39.61
CA THR A 740 -26.85 -19.05 40.45
C THR A 740 -26.92 -20.46 41.04
N GLU A 741 -28.11 -20.95 41.40
CA GLU A 741 -28.30 -22.28 41.97
C GLU A 741 -28.14 -23.42 40.97
N SER A 742 -28.64 -23.25 39.74
CA SER A 742 -28.84 -24.38 38.80
C SER A 742 -28.26 -24.16 37.39
N GLY A 743 -27.75 -22.96 37.12
CA GLY A 743 -27.35 -22.50 35.79
C GLY A 743 -28.54 -22.34 34.84
N CYS A 744 -28.27 -22.07 33.56
CA CYS A 744 -29.27 -22.15 32.50
C CYS A 744 -28.93 -23.30 31.55
N ARG A 745 -29.74 -24.37 31.61
CA ARG A 745 -29.66 -25.53 30.71
C ARG A 745 -30.87 -25.57 29.80
N ILE A 746 -30.62 -25.74 28.50
CA ILE A 746 -31.64 -25.80 27.46
C ILE A 746 -31.46 -27.10 26.67
N PRO A 747 -32.50 -27.94 26.53
CA PRO A 747 -32.45 -29.10 25.64
C PRO A 747 -32.45 -28.64 24.17
N VAL A 748 -31.53 -29.18 23.36
CA VAL A 748 -31.32 -28.78 21.96
C VAL A 748 -31.19 -29.99 21.03
N SER A 749 -31.95 -29.97 19.93
CA SER A 749 -31.88 -30.99 18.88
C SER A 749 -30.53 -30.97 18.14
N SER A 750 -30.27 -32.02 17.35
CA SER A 750 -29.00 -32.18 16.60
C SER A 750 -28.73 -31.08 15.56
N GLY A 751 -29.75 -30.32 15.16
CA GLY A 751 -29.70 -29.26 14.16
C GLY A 751 -29.14 -27.91 14.62
N GLY A 752 -28.79 -27.76 15.91
CA GLY A 752 -28.31 -26.49 16.48
C GLY A 752 -29.45 -25.47 16.68
N GLY A 753 -29.12 -24.19 16.78
CA GLY A 753 -30.11 -23.12 16.95
C GLY A 753 -29.51 -21.77 17.39
N ARG A 754 -30.33 -20.93 18.02
CA ARG A 754 -29.93 -19.65 18.60
C ARG A 754 -30.49 -19.51 20.01
N VAL A 755 -29.66 -19.11 20.96
CA VAL A 755 -30.10 -18.70 22.30
C VAL A 755 -30.10 -17.18 22.36
N SER A 756 -31.17 -16.60 22.88
CA SER A 756 -31.34 -15.17 23.11
C SER A 756 -31.70 -14.91 24.57
N VAL A 757 -31.11 -13.90 25.20
CA VAL A 757 -31.36 -13.53 26.61
C VAL A 757 -31.62 -12.03 26.71
N ARG A 758 -32.72 -11.64 27.34
CA ARG A 758 -33.02 -10.24 27.68
C ARG A 758 -33.32 -10.09 29.16
N THR A 759 -33.03 -8.93 29.73
CA THR A 759 -33.39 -8.62 31.11
C THR A 759 -34.80 -8.06 31.19
N VAL A 760 -35.39 -8.20 32.38
CA VAL A 760 -36.73 -7.69 32.68
C VAL A 760 -36.65 -6.91 33.98
N GLU A 761 -37.06 -5.64 33.95
CA GLU A 761 -37.19 -4.80 35.14
C GLU A 761 -38.68 -4.50 35.37
N ARG A 762 -39.11 -4.57 36.64
CA ARG A 762 -40.51 -4.33 37.03
C ARG A 762 -40.60 -2.98 37.73
N GLY A 763 -41.15 -1.99 37.04
CA GLY A 763 -41.40 -0.66 37.57
C GLY A 763 -42.88 -0.39 37.86
N PRO A 764 -43.21 0.78 38.45
CA PRO A 764 -44.60 1.19 38.71
C PRO A 764 -45.46 1.32 37.44
N ALA A 765 -44.81 1.53 36.29
CA ALA A 765 -45.45 1.69 34.98
C ALA A 765 -45.55 0.38 34.16
N GLY A 766 -45.05 -0.76 34.69
CA GLY A 766 -45.07 -2.06 34.00
C GLY A 766 -43.71 -2.76 33.90
N GLU A 767 -43.63 -3.81 33.09
CA GLU A 767 -42.36 -4.50 32.75
C GLU A 767 -41.65 -3.74 31.63
N THR A 768 -40.39 -3.37 31.85
CA THR A 768 -39.47 -2.90 30.82
C THR A 768 -38.48 -4.01 30.48
N PHE A 769 -38.11 -4.09 29.19
CA PHE A 769 -37.24 -5.14 28.67
C PHE A 769 -36.00 -4.51 28.05
N SER A 770 -34.84 -5.16 28.22
CA SER A 770 -33.67 -4.83 27.40
C SER A 770 -33.82 -5.38 25.99
N VAL A 771 -32.90 -4.99 25.10
CA VAL A 771 -32.65 -5.76 23.89
C VAL A 771 -32.19 -7.20 24.21
N PRO A 772 -32.51 -8.19 23.36
CA PRO A 772 -32.05 -9.56 23.53
C PRO A 772 -30.63 -9.76 22.99
N GLU A 773 -29.71 -10.14 23.87
CA GLU A 773 -28.39 -10.64 23.49
C GLU A 773 -28.50 -12.05 22.92
N SER A 774 -27.80 -12.36 21.83
CA SER A 774 -27.98 -13.64 21.13
C SER A 774 -26.67 -14.33 20.76
N VAL A 775 -26.62 -15.66 20.93
CA VAL A 775 -25.46 -16.50 20.60
C VAL A 775 -25.90 -17.74 19.79
N PRO A 776 -25.16 -18.14 18.73
CA PRO A 776 -25.46 -19.36 17.98
C PRO A 776 -25.11 -20.61 18.79
N VAL A 777 -25.83 -21.70 18.51
CA VAL A 777 -25.56 -23.04 19.03
C VAL A 777 -25.20 -23.97 17.88
N ASP A 778 -24.01 -24.56 17.96
CA ASP A 778 -23.47 -25.47 16.95
C ASP A 778 -24.27 -26.76 16.76
N ARG A 779 -24.19 -27.31 15.56
CA ARG A 779 -24.78 -28.61 15.19
C ARG A 779 -23.89 -29.77 15.64
N VAL A 780 -24.41 -30.99 15.75
CA VAL A 780 -23.57 -32.19 15.94
C VAL A 780 -22.86 -32.53 14.62
N PRO A 781 -21.52 -32.75 14.59
CA PRO A 781 -20.85 -33.20 13.38
C PRO A 781 -21.19 -34.65 13.02
N VAL A 782 -21.38 -34.93 11.73
CA VAL A 782 -21.60 -36.30 11.19
C VAL A 782 -20.29 -37.07 11.19
N ALA A 783 -20.30 -38.35 11.60
CA ALA A 783 -19.16 -39.24 11.46
C ALA A 783 -19.27 -40.06 10.17
N VAL A 784 -18.20 -40.08 9.36
CA VAL A 784 -18.12 -40.74 8.06
C VAL A 784 -16.98 -41.76 8.08
N GLY A 785 -17.30 -43.03 7.89
CA GLY A 785 -16.34 -44.12 7.68
C GLY A 785 -16.20 -44.43 6.19
N TYR A 786 -15.05 -44.99 5.78
CA TYR A 786 -14.91 -45.53 4.43
C TYR A 786 -13.95 -46.71 4.38
N HIS A 787 -14.09 -47.52 3.32
CA HIS A 787 -13.28 -48.70 3.03
C HIS A 787 -12.86 -48.74 1.56
N LEU A 788 -11.66 -49.26 1.29
CA LEU A 788 -11.06 -49.36 -0.04
C LEU A 788 -10.69 -50.81 -0.37
N GLN A 789 -11.43 -51.45 -1.27
CA GLN A 789 -11.22 -52.85 -1.63
C GLN A 789 -10.70 -53.01 -3.06
N ARG A 790 -9.88 -54.05 -3.31
CA ARG A 790 -9.44 -54.42 -4.66
C ARG A 790 -10.54 -55.18 -5.39
N ALA A 791 -10.89 -54.75 -6.60
CA ALA A 791 -11.84 -55.45 -7.45
C ALA A 791 -11.08 -56.13 -8.60
N GLY A 792 -11.05 -57.46 -8.63
CA GLY A 792 -10.41 -58.27 -9.68
C GLY A 792 -9.07 -58.91 -9.27
N GLY A 793 -8.37 -59.51 -10.25
CA GLY A 793 -7.13 -60.27 -10.02
C GLY A 793 -5.93 -59.44 -9.53
N PRO A 794 -4.78 -60.06 -9.19
CA PRO A 794 -3.66 -59.44 -8.49
C PRO A 794 -3.02 -58.23 -9.20
N PHE A 795 -3.22 -58.09 -10.51
CA PHE A 795 -2.75 -56.95 -11.32
C PHE A 795 -3.86 -55.94 -11.69
N SER A 796 -5.08 -56.12 -11.16
CA SER A 796 -6.21 -55.23 -11.46
C SER A 796 -6.01 -53.85 -10.86
N ARG A 797 -6.28 -52.83 -11.67
CA ARG A 797 -6.33 -51.41 -11.25
C ARG A 797 -7.72 -50.99 -10.77
N LYS A 798 -8.72 -51.87 -10.85
CA LYS A 798 -10.08 -51.59 -10.37
C LYS A 798 -10.13 -51.71 -8.83
N ARG A 799 -10.83 -50.78 -8.21
CA ARG A 799 -11.03 -50.66 -6.77
C ARG A 799 -12.49 -50.32 -6.48
N LEU A 800 -12.94 -50.59 -5.26
CA LEU A 800 -14.27 -50.26 -4.77
C LEU A 800 -14.10 -49.38 -3.52
N LEU A 801 -14.68 -48.18 -3.55
CA LEU A 801 -14.84 -47.31 -2.39
C LEU A 801 -16.21 -47.61 -1.76
N SER A 802 -16.25 -47.92 -0.48
CA SER A 802 -17.49 -48.01 0.31
C SER A 802 -17.48 -46.93 1.39
N VAL A 803 -18.58 -46.22 1.62
CA VAL A 803 -18.69 -45.11 2.57
C VAL A 803 -19.90 -45.32 3.47
N ASP A 804 -19.71 -45.19 4.77
CA ASP A 804 -20.72 -45.33 5.82
C ASP A 804 -20.83 -44.05 6.66
N VAL A 805 -21.99 -43.85 7.30
CA VAL A 805 -22.28 -42.69 8.14
C VAL A 805 -22.98 -43.08 9.43
N ASP A 806 -22.77 -42.33 10.51
CA ASP A 806 -23.45 -42.59 11.79
C ASP A 806 -24.92 -42.09 11.83
N ARG A 807 -25.28 -41.19 10.91
CA ARG A 807 -26.63 -40.59 10.80
C ARG A 807 -26.96 -40.21 9.34
N PRO A 808 -28.25 -40.13 8.96
CA PRO A 808 -28.66 -39.71 7.63
C PRO A 808 -28.03 -38.36 7.26
N CYS A 809 -27.42 -38.28 6.07
CA CYS A 809 -26.77 -37.07 5.60
C CYS A 809 -26.99 -36.87 4.10
N GLU A 810 -27.50 -35.71 3.72
CA GLU A 810 -27.78 -35.35 2.33
C GLU A 810 -26.76 -34.33 1.79
N GLY A 811 -26.62 -34.25 0.46
CA GLY A 811 -25.74 -33.28 -0.19
C GLY A 811 -24.26 -33.51 0.09
N VAL A 812 -23.88 -34.75 0.43
CA VAL A 812 -22.51 -35.10 0.80
C VAL A 812 -21.60 -34.97 -0.43
N GLU A 813 -20.43 -34.38 -0.20
CA GLU A 813 -19.40 -34.21 -1.21
C GLU A 813 -18.09 -34.85 -0.74
N LEU A 814 -17.57 -35.78 -1.54
CA LEU A 814 -16.38 -36.58 -1.25
C LEU A 814 -15.31 -36.39 -2.32
N LEU A 815 -14.06 -36.28 -1.91
CA LEU A 815 -12.88 -36.33 -2.78
C LEU A 815 -12.00 -37.51 -2.41
N LEU A 816 -11.80 -38.44 -3.34
CA LEU A 816 -10.80 -39.49 -3.21
C LEU A 816 -9.50 -39.03 -3.85
N VAL A 817 -8.41 -38.99 -3.07
CA VAL A 817 -7.12 -38.41 -3.49
C VAL A 817 -6.00 -39.44 -3.38
N ALA A 818 -5.19 -39.53 -4.43
CA ALA A 818 -3.97 -40.32 -4.48
C ALA A 818 -2.73 -39.42 -4.33
N ALA A 819 -1.86 -39.68 -3.36
CA ALA A 819 -0.63 -38.93 -3.16
C ALA A 819 0.59 -39.88 -3.16
N ALA A 820 1.59 -39.59 -3.98
CA ALA A 820 2.85 -40.33 -4.02
C ALA A 820 3.76 -39.92 -2.86
N GLY A 821 4.48 -40.89 -2.27
CA GLY A 821 5.41 -40.65 -1.17
C GLY A 821 5.11 -41.48 0.09
N LEU A 822 5.92 -41.26 1.12
CA LEU A 822 5.87 -42.04 2.36
C LEU A 822 4.80 -41.56 3.35
N ALA A 823 4.27 -40.34 3.19
CA ALA A 823 3.32 -39.71 4.11
C ALA A 823 1.89 -39.68 3.55
N MET A 824 0.91 -39.90 4.43
CA MET A 824 -0.53 -39.83 4.11
C MET A 824 -0.96 -38.36 3.87
N PRO A 825 -1.75 -38.06 2.82
CA PRO A 825 -2.20 -36.70 2.56
C PRO A 825 -3.16 -36.24 3.67
N VAL A 826 -2.90 -35.03 4.20
CA VAL A 826 -3.73 -34.37 5.22
C VAL A 826 -4.72 -33.38 4.63
N ARG A 827 -4.55 -33.01 3.36
CA ARG A 827 -5.47 -32.15 2.58
C ARG A 827 -5.61 -32.65 1.14
N PRO A 828 -6.74 -32.40 0.47
CA PRO A 828 -6.96 -32.93 -0.88
C PRO A 828 -6.02 -32.35 -1.94
N GLU A 829 -5.43 -31.17 -1.72
CA GLU A 829 -4.49 -30.53 -2.66
C GLU A 829 -3.11 -31.20 -2.68
N GLN A 830 -2.82 -32.07 -1.71
CA GLN A 830 -1.52 -32.74 -1.58
C GLN A 830 -1.37 -33.98 -2.49
N GLY A 831 -2.37 -34.25 -3.33
CA GLY A 831 -2.34 -35.37 -4.27
C GLY A 831 -3.24 -35.14 -5.47
N THR A 832 -3.33 -36.15 -6.32
CA THR A 832 -4.19 -36.13 -7.49
C THR A 832 -5.58 -36.66 -7.11
N VAL A 833 -6.62 -35.90 -7.42
CA VAL A 833 -8.01 -36.34 -7.25
C VAL A 833 -8.29 -37.50 -8.20
N VAL A 834 -8.56 -38.67 -7.62
CA VAL A 834 -8.91 -39.92 -8.34
C VAL A 834 -10.40 -39.94 -8.65
N ALA A 835 -11.24 -39.48 -7.72
CA ALA A 835 -12.67 -39.39 -7.92
C ALA A 835 -13.25 -38.23 -7.09
N ARG A 836 -14.25 -37.55 -7.64
CA ARG A 836 -15.07 -36.56 -6.95
C ARG A 836 -16.52 -36.98 -7.05
N VAL A 837 -17.22 -36.94 -5.92
CA VAL A 837 -18.63 -37.34 -5.85
C VAL A 837 -19.37 -36.26 -5.10
N THR A 838 -20.45 -35.75 -5.69
CA THR A 838 -21.22 -34.64 -5.16
C THR A 838 -22.69 -35.03 -5.03
N GLY A 839 -23.39 -34.43 -4.08
CA GLY A 839 -24.84 -34.61 -3.93
C GLY A 839 -25.24 -35.99 -3.40
N LEU A 840 -24.37 -36.66 -2.65
CA LEU A 840 -24.66 -37.98 -2.10
C LEU A 840 -25.65 -37.88 -0.93
N CYS A 841 -26.60 -38.80 -0.92
CA CYS A 841 -27.47 -39.05 0.22
C CYS A 841 -27.03 -40.37 0.87
N LEU A 842 -26.42 -40.28 2.05
CA LEU A 842 -25.90 -41.39 2.80
C LEU A 842 -26.85 -41.74 3.96
N GLN A 843 -27.08 -43.03 4.17
CA GLN A 843 -27.94 -43.56 5.24
C GLN A 843 -27.10 -44.51 6.12
N PRO A 844 -27.30 -44.52 7.45
CA PRO A 844 -26.48 -45.33 8.34
C PRO A 844 -26.52 -46.84 8.07
N ASP A 845 -27.70 -47.33 7.66
CA ASP A 845 -27.94 -48.77 7.48
C ASP A 845 -27.63 -49.26 6.05
N ALA A 846 -27.11 -48.39 5.18
CA ALA A 846 -26.83 -48.71 3.78
C ALA A 846 -25.52 -48.05 3.29
N PRO A 847 -24.39 -48.78 3.30
CA PRO A 847 -23.12 -48.22 2.85
C PRO A 847 -23.17 -47.92 1.35
N TRP A 848 -22.76 -46.72 0.99
CA TRP A 848 -22.71 -46.28 -0.41
C TRP A 848 -21.43 -46.78 -1.07
N GLN A 849 -21.54 -47.35 -2.27
CA GLN A 849 -20.40 -47.97 -2.96
C GLN A 849 -20.17 -47.37 -4.35
N MET A 850 -18.91 -47.15 -4.71
CA MET A 850 -18.50 -46.69 -6.02
C MET A 850 -17.25 -47.41 -6.53
N PRO A 851 -17.34 -48.14 -7.66
CA PRO A 851 -16.17 -48.68 -8.32
C PRO A 851 -15.38 -47.55 -9.00
N PHE A 852 -14.06 -47.60 -8.89
CA PHE A 852 -13.17 -46.66 -9.58
C PHE A 852 -11.91 -47.37 -10.09
N THR A 853 -11.18 -46.74 -11.01
CA THR A 853 -9.96 -47.29 -11.59
C THR A 853 -8.77 -46.39 -11.27
N MET A 854 -7.67 -47.00 -10.81
CA MET A 854 -6.45 -46.27 -10.47
C MET A 854 -5.77 -45.65 -11.71
N PRO A 855 -5.33 -44.38 -11.64
CA PRO A 855 -4.52 -43.76 -12.70
C PRO A 855 -3.23 -44.55 -12.97
N SER A 856 -2.78 -44.59 -14.23
CA SER A 856 -1.43 -45.08 -14.58
C SER A 856 -0.36 -44.04 -14.24
N GLY A 857 0.85 -44.49 -13.88
CA GLY A 857 2.01 -43.61 -13.69
C GLY A 857 2.23 -43.11 -12.25
N LEU A 858 1.47 -43.59 -11.26
CA LEU A 858 1.73 -43.27 -9.86
C LEU A 858 3.00 -44.00 -9.36
N ALA A 859 4.01 -43.22 -8.96
CA ALA A 859 5.23 -43.74 -8.35
C ALA A 859 4.90 -44.37 -6.98
N ARG A 860 5.43 -45.57 -6.74
CA ARG A 860 5.27 -46.27 -5.46
C ARG A 860 6.39 -45.87 -4.50
N PRO A 861 6.12 -45.79 -3.17
CA PRO A 861 4.82 -46.01 -2.52
C PRO A 861 3.87 -44.81 -2.69
N TYR A 862 2.55 -45.06 -2.62
CA TYR A 862 1.52 -44.00 -2.63
C TYR A 862 0.35 -44.32 -1.68
N TRP A 863 -0.40 -43.27 -1.32
CA TRP A 863 -1.55 -43.31 -0.41
C TRP A 863 -2.85 -42.93 -1.10
N LEU A 864 -3.96 -43.55 -0.70
CA LEU A 864 -5.32 -43.22 -1.13
C LEU A 864 -6.14 -42.75 0.08
N ARG A 865 -6.65 -41.52 0.08
CA ARG A 865 -7.48 -41.00 1.17
C ARG A 865 -8.78 -40.36 0.68
N CYS A 866 -9.87 -40.60 1.40
CA CYS A 866 -11.15 -39.94 1.15
C CYS A 866 -11.30 -38.70 2.05
N PHE A 867 -11.64 -37.56 1.46
CA PHE A 867 -11.91 -36.30 2.14
C PHE A 867 -13.39 -35.94 2.00
N VAL A 868 -14.03 -35.59 3.11
CA VAL A 868 -15.42 -35.09 3.13
C VAL A 868 -15.39 -33.56 3.05
N ILE A 869 -15.88 -33.01 1.95
CA ILE A 869 -15.95 -31.56 1.70
C ILE A 869 -17.28 -30.99 2.21
N ARG A 870 -18.36 -31.75 2.10
CA ARG A 870 -19.67 -31.43 2.68
C ARG A 870 -20.29 -32.66 3.35
N PRO A 871 -20.89 -32.54 4.54
CA PRO A 871 -21.01 -31.33 5.35
C PRO A 871 -19.68 -30.91 5.98
N THR A 872 -19.51 -29.60 6.22
CA THR A 872 -18.31 -29.07 6.86
C THR A 872 -18.21 -29.52 8.32
N GLY A 873 -17.00 -29.91 8.75
CA GLY A 873 -16.74 -30.39 10.11
C GLY A 873 -17.05 -31.87 10.36
N ALA A 874 -17.40 -32.64 9.32
CA ALA A 874 -17.57 -34.09 9.44
C ALA A 874 -16.30 -34.77 9.98
N ARG A 875 -16.48 -35.75 10.88
CA ARG A 875 -15.38 -36.57 11.40
C ARG A 875 -15.16 -37.76 10.48
N VAL A 876 -13.98 -37.88 9.89
CA VAL A 876 -13.65 -38.98 8.96
C VAL A 876 -12.83 -40.04 9.69
N THR A 877 -13.20 -41.31 9.53
CA THR A 877 -12.44 -42.46 10.05
C THR A 877 -11.62 -43.08 8.92
N ASP A 878 -10.28 -42.98 9.02
CA ASP A 878 -9.35 -43.41 7.97
C ASP A 878 -8.92 -44.90 8.14
N PRO A 879 -9.17 -45.80 7.16
CA PRO A 879 -8.72 -47.20 7.19
C PRO A 879 -7.24 -47.34 6.75
N ILE A 880 -6.30 -46.93 7.61
CA ILE A 880 -4.86 -46.75 7.29
C ILE A 880 -4.24 -47.93 6.49
N HIS A 881 -4.57 -49.17 6.82
CA HIS A 881 -4.03 -50.37 6.17
C HIS A 881 -4.51 -50.59 4.73
N GLU A 882 -5.70 -50.08 4.38
CA GLU A 882 -6.30 -50.19 3.05
C GLU A 882 -5.84 -49.06 2.12
N MET A 883 -5.33 -47.97 2.71
CA MET A 883 -4.97 -46.73 2.03
C MET A 883 -3.55 -46.75 1.45
N LYS A 884 -2.62 -47.53 2.02
CA LYS A 884 -1.22 -47.57 1.58
C LYS A 884 -0.99 -48.61 0.50
N VAL A 885 -0.37 -48.21 -0.60
CA VAL A 885 0.10 -49.13 -1.65
C VAL A 885 1.62 -49.03 -1.76
N SER A 886 2.29 -50.16 -1.50
CA SER A 886 3.76 -50.30 -1.56
C SER A 886 4.25 -50.72 -2.93
#